data_AF-A0A660R1H9-F1
#
_entry.id   AF-A0A660R1H9-F1
#
_cell.length_a   1.000
_cell.length_b   1.000
_cell.length_c   1.000
_cell.angle_alpha   90.00
_cell.angle_beta   90.00
_cell.angle_gamma   90.00
#
_symmetry.space_group_name_H-M   'P 1'
#
loop_
_entity.id
_entity.type
_entity.pdbx_description
1 polymer ?
#
loop_
_entity_poly.entity_id
_entity_poly.type
_entity_poly.pdbx_seq_one_letter_code
_entity_poly.pdbx_strand_id
1 'polypeptide(L)'
;MATGSAVSLAKECCPGGTCEREYYTVKDHVVPVEKNLDPAWVESLFVRGEKEVFSNPEQVATIGMPCGGIGTGQMYLCGDGSLGDWQIFNNALSYWVEGTYSTYTYGGGIKRPFVQGFAVALKDSKGKSAIHQLNEKGFEDITFNGQYPIALIDYKNDSLPVKIQMEVFSPFIPLNAKESGFPATIFNVTIENTSDKTTEASALGFLENPVGFLSGKHFTGNRLTGFTKENSSILLTHSAKQDQASKEAEKKSPPHIFELFHGEDWGGWSAVGEAFGDGPVAGTQPKQAPVVGFVGKTLANSFVGLDRPTGSLISPEFTIERPFINFLVGGGNMPDELGVKLVIDGEDVLMETGRESEGLSWRSWDVEEFEGKTAHIEIFDHSSEGWGHITVSQIEFADFAHSYVPESLEVAQDFGTMTLACVDHGKDSVGKGLLKGLALELTQDDWLFSGNSTYGLLDRKVGLVRPRSVELKPGQKHTYTFVVAWHFPNEKNGLHYSVRFADSSEVAKYILDNHKTLAADTRLWRDIYYDSTLPYWLLDRLHSTVSYLATGTCEWWENGRFWAWEGVDCCEGTCTHVWNYAHSHAMLFPHIARTIREMQDLELRENEGGFHPDTGLVGFRSNDADAADGQVGTILKCYREHRMTSDNSFLERNWPRIKKAMQYSIDQDGNEDGMIENRQHNTYDVDYYGANTFVGSLYLAALRASEEMAKEMGDYEFAEKAGAIYKRGRKNTMKRLWNGEYFIQDVDLEKHPTHQYANGCLSDQLFGQNWAHQLGLGYIYPEDSVKTTMDSIWSYNWTPDITPYNEIHKPFRWYVSPHQAGLFTCTWPKGD
;
A
#
# COMPACT_ATOMS: atom_id res chain seq x y z
N MET A 1 -43.31 -36.20 -6.14
CA MET A 1 -43.91 -36.83 -4.94
C MET A 1 -42.83 -37.64 -4.23
N ALA A 2 -42.84 -37.65 -2.90
CA ALA A 2 -41.88 -38.26 -1.95
C ALA A 2 -40.58 -37.44 -1.74
N THR A 3 -40.58 -36.49 -0.79
CA THR A 3 -40.17 -36.59 0.64
C THR A 3 -38.64 -36.58 0.84
N GLY A 4 -38.09 -35.39 1.12
CA GLY A 4 -36.73 -35.21 1.63
C GLY A 4 -36.69 -35.42 3.15
N SER A 5 -35.73 -36.23 3.60
CA SER A 5 -35.38 -36.41 5.00
C SER A 5 -34.33 -35.38 5.41
N ALA A 6 -34.68 -34.49 6.34
CA ALA A 6 -33.71 -33.67 7.06
C ALA A 6 -32.88 -34.55 8.02
N VAL A 7 -31.58 -34.35 8.04
CA VAL A 7 -30.65 -34.98 8.99
C VAL A 7 -30.74 -34.20 10.31
N SER A 8 -31.21 -34.87 11.38
CA SER A 8 -31.24 -34.31 12.74
C SER A 8 -29.90 -34.55 13.45
N LEU A 9 -29.25 -33.51 13.96
CA LEU A 9 -28.27 -33.62 15.03
C LEU A 9 -29.01 -33.48 16.37
N ALA A 10 -29.12 -34.58 17.11
CA ALA A 10 -29.78 -34.65 18.40
C ALA A 10 -28.81 -34.25 19.54
N LYS A 11 -29.28 -33.38 20.44
CA LYS A 11 -28.92 -33.42 21.86
C LYS A 11 -30.16 -33.13 22.72
N GLU A 12 -30.24 -33.89 23.81
CA GLU A 12 -31.37 -34.09 24.70
C GLU A 12 -31.90 -32.79 25.33
N CYS A 13 -33.23 -32.64 25.32
CA CYS A 13 -33.96 -31.73 26.20
C CYS A 13 -35.16 -32.44 26.83
N CYS A 14 -35.45 -32.06 28.07
CA CYS A 14 -36.55 -32.51 28.92
C CYS A 14 -37.92 -32.55 28.22
N PRO A 15 -38.85 -33.41 28.70
CA PRO A 15 -40.07 -33.77 27.98
C PRO A 15 -41.13 -32.68 28.09
N GLY A 16 -41.66 -32.22 26.95
CA GLY A 16 -43.00 -31.62 26.90
C GLY A 16 -43.21 -30.31 26.15
N GLY A 17 -42.29 -29.82 25.33
CA GLY A 17 -42.51 -28.62 24.51
C GLY A 17 -42.05 -28.80 23.06
N THR A 18 -42.95 -28.63 22.11
CA THR A 18 -42.65 -28.52 20.67
C THR A 18 -41.85 -27.24 20.43
N CYS A 19 -40.62 -27.37 19.95
CA CYS A 19 -39.78 -26.23 19.54
C CYS A 19 -39.99 -25.99 18.03
N GLU A 20 -40.94 -25.14 17.67
CA GLU A 20 -40.96 -24.49 16.36
C GLU A 20 -40.12 -23.20 16.48
N ARG A 21 -39.04 -23.09 15.70
CA ARG A 21 -38.32 -21.82 15.55
C ARG A 21 -39.13 -20.94 14.60
N GLU A 22 -39.84 -19.94 15.13
CA GLU A 22 -40.41 -18.87 14.32
C GLU A 22 -39.28 -17.95 13.84
N TYR A 23 -39.03 -17.93 12.53
CA TYR A 23 -38.20 -16.91 11.90
C TYR A 23 -39.04 -15.65 11.72
N TYR A 24 -38.84 -14.63 12.55
CA TYR A 24 -39.42 -13.32 12.34
C TYR A 24 -38.71 -12.66 11.15
N THR A 25 -39.34 -12.59 9.97
CA THR A 25 -38.90 -11.67 8.91
C THR A 25 -39.20 -10.25 9.37
N VAL A 26 -38.20 -9.59 9.93
CA VAL A 26 -38.20 -8.13 10.07
C VAL A 26 -38.36 -7.54 8.67
N LYS A 27 -39.30 -6.61 8.51
CA LYS A 27 -39.74 -6.10 7.22
C LYS A 27 -38.62 -5.48 6.37
N ASP A 28 -37.48 -5.16 6.99
CA ASP A 28 -36.37 -4.41 6.41
C ASP A 28 -35.01 -5.17 6.42
N HIS A 29 -34.93 -6.38 6.97
CA HIS A 29 -33.69 -7.18 6.90
C HIS A 29 -33.64 -8.03 5.63
N VAL A 30 -32.76 -7.64 4.69
CA VAL A 30 -32.71 -8.23 3.33
C VAL A 30 -31.59 -9.23 3.11
N VAL A 31 -30.74 -9.48 4.11
CA VAL A 31 -29.73 -10.56 4.01
C VAL A 31 -30.46 -11.90 4.16
N PRO A 32 -30.40 -12.79 3.17
CA PRO A 32 -31.13 -14.06 3.23
C PRO A 32 -30.44 -15.01 4.22
N VAL A 33 -31.18 -15.58 5.17
CA VAL A 33 -30.64 -16.63 6.06
C VAL A 33 -30.26 -17.87 5.24
N GLU A 34 -31.19 -18.33 4.40
CA GLU A 34 -30.97 -19.39 3.42
C GLU A 34 -30.30 -18.81 2.17
N LYS A 35 -29.01 -19.07 2.01
CA LYS A 35 -28.20 -18.45 0.95
C LYS A 35 -28.55 -18.93 -0.46
N ASN A 36 -29.20 -20.10 -0.59
CA ASN A 36 -29.58 -20.73 -1.85
C ASN A 36 -28.43 -20.76 -2.89
N LEU A 37 -27.21 -20.99 -2.41
CA LEU A 37 -26.02 -21.10 -3.25
C LEU A 37 -26.15 -22.35 -4.12
N ASP A 38 -25.74 -22.25 -5.39
CA ASP A 38 -25.67 -23.40 -6.28
C ASP A 38 -24.74 -24.46 -5.65
N PRO A 39 -25.25 -25.67 -5.33
CA PRO A 39 -24.42 -26.73 -4.75
C PRO A 39 -23.19 -27.07 -5.59
N ALA A 40 -23.30 -26.99 -6.93
CA ALA A 40 -22.17 -27.25 -7.82
C ALA A 40 -21.10 -26.15 -7.71
N TRP A 41 -21.52 -24.89 -7.53
CA TRP A 41 -20.59 -23.79 -7.27
C TRP A 41 -19.88 -23.97 -5.92
N VAL A 42 -20.62 -24.32 -4.86
CA VAL A 42 -20.02 -24.58 -3.54
C VAL A 42 -19.02 -25.72 -3.61
N GLU A 43 -19.35 -26.83 -4.27
CA GLU A 43 -18.42 -27.94 -4.46
C GLU A 43 -17.17 -27.51 -5.24
N SER A 44 -17.32 -26.66 -6.26
CA SER A 44 -16.20 -26.13 -7.05
C SER A 44 -15.19 -25.34 -6.22
N LEU A 45 -15.61 -24.69 -5.12
CA LEU A 45 -14.72 -23.95 -4.23
C LEU A 45 -13.68 -24.85 -3.55
N PHE A 46 -13.96 -26.15 -3.39
CA PHE A 46 -13.07 -27.12 -2.73
C PHE A 46 -12.26 -27.96 -3.72
N VAL A 47 -12.60 -27.92 -5.00
CA VAL A 47 -11.81 -28.60 -6.04
C VAL A 47 -10.46 -27.89 -6.15
N ARG A 48 -9.38 -28.66 -6.29
CA ARG A 48 -8.02 -28.11 -6.36
C ARG A 48 -7.86 -27.02 -7.43
N GLY A 49 -8.55 -27.18 -8.56
CA GLY A 49 -8.50 -26.26 -9.68
C GLY A 49 -7.14 -26.23 -10.37
N GLU A 50 -6.91 -25.19 -11.15
CA GLU A 50 -5.65 -24.91 -11.85
C GLU A 50 -5.12 -23.54 -11.40
N LYS A 51 -3.83 -23.29 -11.65
CA LYS A 51 -3.21 -21.99 -11.40
C LYS A 51 -3.83 -20.94 -12.31
N GLU A 52 -4.05 -19.74 -11.79
CA GLU A 52 -4.52 -18.64 -12.65
C GLU A 52 -3.42 -18.20 -13.62
N VAL A 53 -3.74 -18.23 -14.92
CA VAL A 53 -2.84 -17.81 -16.00
C VAL A 53 -3.57 -16.77 -16.84
N PHE A 54 -3.02 -15.56 -16.86
CA PHE A 54 -3.56 -14.45 -17.64
C PHE A 54 -3.01 -14.51 -19.05
N SER A 55 -3.88 -14.70 -20.04
CA SER A 55 -3.49 -14.79 -21.47
C SER A 55 -4.32 -13.90 -22.39
N ASN A 56 -5.41 -13.31 -21.88
CA ASN A 56 -6.16 -12.31 -22.63
C ASN A 56 -5.32 -11.02 -22.73
N PRO A 57 -5.14 -10.42 -23.92
CA PRO A 57 -4.39 -9.16 -24.07
C PRO A 57 -4.80 -8.04 -23.12
N GLU A 58 -6.10 -7.88 -22.81
CA GLU A 58 -6.57 -6.88 -21.85
C GLU A 58 -6.12 -7.18 -20.42
N GLN A 59 -6.12 -8.46 -20.03
CA GLN A 59 -5.60 -8.91 -18.73
C GLN A 59 -4.08 -8.73 -18.65
N VAL A 60 -3.35 -9.12 -19.70
CA VAL A 60 -1.89 -8.95 -19.77
C VAL A 60 -1.49 -7.47 -19.73
N ALA A 61 -2.28 -6.58 -20.34
CA ALA A 61 -2.05 -5.15 -20.31
C ALA A 61 -2.33 -4.49 -18.95
N THR A 62 -3.09 -5.16 -18.07
CA THR A 62 -3.56 -4.59 -16.79
C THR A 62 -2.96 -5.27 -15.56
N ILE A 63 -2.53 -6.54 -15.66
CA ILE A 63 -1.93 -7.25 -14.53
C ILE A 63 -0.57 -6.65 -14.16
N GLY A 64 -0.36 -6.46 -12.85
CA GLY A 64 0.89 -5.99 -12.27
C GLY A 64 1.16 -6.72 -10.96
N MET A 65 2.37 -7.29 -10.81
CA MET A 65 2.82 -7.89 -9.55
C MET A 65 3.91 -7.01 -8.93
N PRO A 66 3.78 -6.60 -7.66
CA PRO A 66 4.85 -5.89 -6.96
C PRO A 66 6.15 -6.69 -6.97
N CYS A 67 7.26 -6.02 -7.25
CA CYS A 67 8.62 -6.54 -7.22
C CYS A 67 9.55 -5.51 -6.57
N GLY A 68 10.64 -6.00 -5.99
CA GLY A 68 11.46 -5.27 -5.02
C GLY A 68 11.47 -5.95 -3.66
N GLY A 69 12.51 -5.66 -2.90
CA GLY A 69 12.65 -6.16 -1.53
C GLY A 69 11.81 -5.37 -0.54
N ILE A 70 11.69 -5.91 0.66
CA ILE A 70 10.96 -5.30 1.78
C ILE A 70 11.49 -3.89 2.08
N GLY A 71 10.61 -2.89 2.01
CA GLY A 71 10.94 -1.49 2.34
C GLY A 71 11.96 -0.85 1.40
N THR A 72 12.02 -1.29 0.14
CA THR A 72 12.99 -0.80 -0.85
C THR A 72 12.40 0.11 -1.94
N GLY A 73 11.14 0.52 -1.79
CA GLY A 73 10.37 1.22 -2.81
C GLY A 73 9.53 0.26 -3.66
N GLN A 74 8.59 0.81 -4.43
CA GLN A 74 7.61 0.04 -5.20
C GLN A 74 7.92 0.06 -6.70
N MET A 75 7.78 -1.10 -7.33
CA MET A 75 7.87 -1.29 -8.76
C MET A 75 7.02 -2.48 -9.17
N TYR A 76 6.28 -2.39 -10.27
CA TYR A 76 5.42 -3.47 -10.74
C TYR A 76 6.03 -4.18 -11.94
N LEU A 77 6.02 -5.50 -11.88
CA LEU A 77 6.19 -6.35 -13.05
C LEU A 77 4.86 -6.45 -13.79
N CYS A 78 4.82 -5.87 -14.98
CA CYS A 78 3.66 -5.90 -15.86
C CYS A 78 3.49 -7.27 -16.52
N GLY A 79 2.29 -7.57 -17.04
CA GLY A 79 1.98 -8.85 -17.69
C GLY A 79 2.87 -9.21 -18.88
N ASP A 80 3.40 -8.21 -19.58
CA ASP A 80 4.34 -8.36 -20.69
C ASP A 80 5.81 -8.59 -20.25
N GLY A 81 6.09 -8.54 -18.94
CA GLY A 81 7.42 -8.69 -18.35
C GLY A 81 8.24 -7.40 -18.27
N SER A 82 7.70 -6.25 -18.67
CA SER A 82 8.30 -4.93 -18.45
C SER A 82 8.09 -4.44 -17.01
N LEU A 83 8.89 -3.46 -16.59
CA LEU A 83 8.74 -2.81 -15.29
C LEU A 83 7.99 -1.48 -15.41
N GLY A 84 7.01 -1.26 -14.54
CA GLY A 84 6.20 -0.05 -14.44
C GLY A 84 6.01 0.41 -13.00
N ASP A 85 5.26 1.49 -12.81
CA ASP A 85 4.92 2.06 -11.49
C ASP A 85 6.14 2.29 -10.59
N TRP A 86 7.07 3.12 -11.08
CA TRP A 86 8.39 3.31 -10.50
C TRP A 86 8.35 4.27 -9.31
N GLN A 87 8.03 3.75 -8.14
CA GLN A 87 8.05 4.44 -6.85
C GLN A 87 9.30 4.09 -6.01
N ILE A 88 10.43 3.89 -6.68
CA ILE A 88 11.75 3.59 -6.06
C ILE A 88 12.58 4.85 -5.82
N PHE A 89 12.05 6.03 -6.16
CA PHE A 89 12.72 7.32 -6.03
C PHE A 89 12.29 8.09 -4.78
N ASN A 90 11.90 7.37 -3.72
CA ASN A 90 11.44 7.95 -2.45
C ASN A 90 10.24 8.92 -2.62
N ASN A 91 9.42 8.64 -3.63
CA ASN A 91 8.24 9.43 -4.02
C ASN A 91 6.92 8.71 -3.67
N ALA A 92 6.95 7.76 -2.73
CA ALA A 92 5.79 6.95 -2.35
C ALA A 92 4.64 7.79 -1.77
N LEU A 93 4.94 8.96 -1.18
CA LEU A 93 3.95 9.93 -0.67
C LEU A 93 3.34 10.83 -1.75
N SER A 94 3.81 10.67 -2.98
CA SER A 94 3.31 11.45 -4.10
C SER A 94 2.11 10.70 -4.68
N TYR A 95 0.95 10.92 -4.05
CA TYR A 95 -0.39 10.62 -4.59
C TYR A 95 -0.44 10.79 -6.10
N TRP A 96 -1.37 10.09 -6.78
CA TRP A 96 -2.28 10.49 -7.89
C TRP A 96 -1.97 11.72 -8.80
N VAL A 97 -0.75 12.22 -8.84
CA VAL A 97 -0.33 13.41 -9.54
C VAL A 97 0.01 12.97 -10.94
N GLU A 98 -0.66 13.57 -11.92
CA GLU A 98 -0.11 13.69 -13.26
C GLU A 98 1.33 14.22 -13.16
N GLY A 99 2.30 13.30 -13.24
CA GLY A 99 3.73 13.61 -13.12
C GLY A 99 4.55 12.63 -12.28
N THR A 100 3.94 11.83 -11.40
CA THR A 100 4.66 10.86 -10.53
C THR A 100 4.65 9.43 -11.07
N TYR A 101 3.91 9.21 -12.15
CA TYR A 101 3.78 7.94 -12.88
C TYR A 101 3.28 6.76 -12.02
N SER A 102 2.51 7.03 -10.95
CA SER A 102 1.88 6.01 -10.09
C SER A 102 0.37 5.78 -10.35
N THR A 103 -0.20 4.85 -9.57
CA THR A 103 -1.11 3.74 -9.93
C THR A 103 -2.40 4.04 -10.72
N TYR A 104 -2.52 3.33 -11.84
CA TYR A 104 -3.69 3.17 -12.73
C TYR A 104 -4.45 4.46 -13.08
N THR A 105 -4.13 5.05 -14.24
CA THR A 105 -5.11 5.95 -14.86
C THR A 105 -6.26 5.13 -15.41
N TYR A 106 -7.50 5.54 -15.14
CA TYR A 106 -8.68 4.93 -15.75
C TYR A 106 -8.53 4.92 -17.28
N GLY A 107 -8.34 3.74 -17.87
CA GLY A 107 -8.11 3.56 -19.31
C GLY A 107 -6.67 3.71 -19.83
N GLY A 108 -5.66 4.03 -19.00
CA GLY A 108 -4.28 4.26 -19.45
C GLY A 108 -3.22 3.23 -19.01
N GLY A 109 -3.59 2.24 -18.20
CA GLY A 109 -2.71 1.13 -17.79
C GLY A 109 -1.58 1.53 -16.82
N ILE A 110 -0.61 0.63 -16.63
CA ILE A 110 0.55 0.86 -15.76
C ILE A 110 1.55 1.76 -16.50
N LYS A 111 1.90 2.91 -15.90
CA LYS A 111 2.85 3.88 -16.48
C LYS A 111 4.29 3.35 -16.45
N ARG A 112 5.03 3.64 -17.52
CA ARG A 112 6.43 3.22 -17.76
C ARG A 112 7.28 4.46 -18.11
N PRO A 113 7.79 5.21 -17.12
CA PRO A 113 8.46 6.50 -17.34
C PRO A 113 9.78 6.40 -18.10
N PHE A 114 10.41 5.22 -18.09
CA PHE A 114 11.73 4.99 -18.69
C PHE A 114 11.69 3.84 -19.67
N VAL A 115 12.63 3.86 -20.61
CA VAL A 115 12.89 2.70 -21.46
C VAL A 115 13.64 1.63 -20.66
N GLN A 116 12.92 0.58 -20.26
CA GLN A 116 13.48 -0.62 -19.65
C GLN A 116 12.85 -1.85 -20.32
N GLY A 117 13.64 -2.90 -20.54
CA GLY A 117 13.09 -4.17 -21.00
C GLY A 117 14.13 -5.19 -21.45
N PHE A 118 13.63 -6.24 -22.07
CA PHE A 118 14.40 -7.37 -22.54
C PHE A 118 14.04 -7.73 -23.98
N ALA A 119 14.97 -8.39 -24.66
CA ALA A 119 14.78 -8.88 -26.02
C ALA A 119 15.58 -10.16 -26.25
N VAL A 120 15.25 -10.89 -27.31
CA VAL A 120 16.06 -12.01 -27.82
C VAL A 120 16.63 -11.67 -29.18
N ALA A 121 17.91 -11.98 -29.39
CA ALA A 121 18.56 -11.96 -30.69
C ALA A 121 18.67 -13.38 -31.21
N LEU A 122 18.10 -13.62 -32.38
CA LEU A 122 18.09 -14.90 -33.07
C LEU A 122 18.81 -14.76 -34.40
N LYS A 123 19.56 -15.78 -34.81
CA LYS A 123 20.16 -15.84 -36.14
C LYS A 123 19.44 -16.90 -36.96
N ASP A 124 18.95 -16.49 -38.12
CA ASP A 124 18.31 -17.41 -39.05
C ASP A 124 19.31 -18.35 -39.74
N SER A 125 18.79 -19.36 -40.44
CA SER A 125 19.59 -20.33 -41.21
C SER A 125 20.45 -19.73 -42.33
N LYS A 126 20.26 -18.46 -42.70
CA LYS A 126 21.05 -17.71 -43.68
C LYS A 126 22.09 -16.80 -43.02
N GLY A 127 22.19 -16.83 -41.69
CA GLY A 127 23.13 -16.04 -40.90
C GLY A 127 22.65 -14.61 -40.59
N LYS A 128 21.40 -14.25 -40.90
CA LYS A 128 20.84 -12.93 -40.62
C LYS A 128 20.30 -12.88 -39.19
N SER A 129 20.76 -11.89 -38.41
CA SER A 129 20.26 -11.64 -37.06
C SER A 129 18.96 -10.83 -37.07
N ALA A 130 18.02 -11.21 -36.21
CA ALA A 130 16.81 -10.46 -35.89
C ALA A 130 16.71 -10.29 -34.36
N ILE A 131 16.13 -9.17 -33.92
CA ILE A 131 15.83 -8.90 -32.51
C ILE A 131 14.32 -8.89 -32.34
N HIS A 132 13.84 -9.55 -31.30
CA HIS A 132 12.44 -9.56 -30.89
C HIS A 132 12.36 -9.09 -29.45
N GLN A 133 11.65 -7.98 -29.20
CA GLN A 133 11.38 -7.52 -27.84
C GLN A 133 10.48 -8.53 -27.12
N LEU A 134 10.73 -8.74 -25.83
CA LEU A 134 9.89 -9.58 -24.98
C LEU A 134 8.65 -8.77 -24.54
N ASN A 135 7.75 -8.53 -25.49
CA ASN A 135 6.48 -7.81 -25.33
C ASN A 135 5.57 -8.11 -26.55
N GLU A 136 4.42 -7.45 -26.62
CA GLU A 136 3.39 -7.62 -27.66
C GLU A 136 3.86 -7.22 -29.07
N LYS A 137 4.95 -6.44 -29.19
CA LYS A 137 5.54 -6.11 -30.49
C LYS A 137 6.38 -7.26 -31.05
N GLY A 138 6.97 -8.09 -30.19
CA GLY A 138 7.78 -9.24 -30.60
C GLY A 138 7.03 -10.56 -30.63
N PHE A 139 5.99 -10.70 -29.81
CA PHE A 139 5.28 -11.96 -29.57
C PHE A 139 3.77 -11.74 -29.57
N GLU A 140 3.05 -12.62 -30.26
CA GLU A 140 1.60 -12.55 -30.43
C GLU A 140 0.83 -13.21 -29.29
N ASP A 141 1.47 -14.16 -28.61
CA ASP A 141 0.90 -14.94 -27.51
C ASP A 141 1.81 -14.79 -26.29
N ILE A 142 1.29 -14.09 -25.28
CA ILE A 142 1.96 -13.82 -24.01
C ILE A 142 1.04 -14.31 -22.91
N THR A 143 1.60 -15.09 -21.99
CA THR A 143 0.87 -15.51 -20.79
C THR A 143 1.64 -15.11 -19.55
N PHE A 144 0.93 -14.68 -18.52
CA PHE A 144 1.47 -14.27 -17.24
C PHE A 144 0.88 -15.14 -16.12
N ASN A 145 1.75 -15.76 -15.33
CA ASN A 145 1.38 -16.48 -14.12
C ASN A 145 2.11 -15.87 -12.92
N GLY A 146 1.39 -15.10 -12.10
CA GLY A 146 1.91 -14.44 -10.91
C GLY A 146 1.67 -15.27 -9.65
N GLN A 147 2.71 -15.91 -9.13
CA GLN A 147 2.70 -16.67 -7.89
C GLN A 147 3.68 -16.01 -6.90
N TYR A 148 3.29 -14.83 -6.38
CA TYR A 148 4.15 -13.97 -5.54
C TYR A 148 4.96 -14.82 -4.55
N PRO A 149 6.29 -14.68 -4.47
CA PRO A 149 7.13 -13.61 -5.01
C PRO A 149 7.64 -13.82 -6.46
N ILE A 150 7.17 -14.86 -7.17
CA ILE A 150 7.68 -15.24 -8.50
C ILE A 150 6.59 -15.11 -9.56
N ALA A 151 6.93 -14.52 -10.71
CA ALA A 151 6.13 -14.58 -11.91
C ALA A 151 6.81 -15.40 -13.00
N LEU A 152 6.01 -16.08 -13.82
CA LEU A 152 6.42 -16.71 -15.06
C LEU A 152 5.70 -16.04 -16.23
N ILE A 153 6.47 -15.54 -17.20
CA ILE A 153 5.94 -15.04 -18.47
C ILE A 153 6.40 -15.96 -19.59
N ASP A 154 5.46 -16.53 -20.32
CA ASP A 154 5.75 -17.30 -21.54
C ASP A 154 5.47 -16.43 -22.77
N TYR A 155 6.42 -16.40 -23.71
CA TYR A 155 6.31 -15.69 -24.98
C TYR A 155 6.35 -16.69 -26.12
N LYS A 156 5.36 -16.59 -27.01
CA LYS A 156 5.21 -17.45 -28.17
C LYS A 156 4.92 -16.64 -29.43
N ASN A 157 5.61 -17.04 -30.50
CA ASN A 157 5.43 -16.54 -31.85
C ASN A 157 5.70 -17.72 -32.79
N ASP A 158 4.66 -18.21 -33.47
CA ASP A 158 4.75 -19.44 -34.27
C ASP A 158 5.69 -19.30 -35.49
N SER A 159 6.08 -18.07 -35.84
CA SER A 159 7.05 -17.79 -36.90
C SER A 159 8.51 -17.91 -36.45
N LEU A 160 8.78 -18.02 -35.14
CA LEU A 160 10.14 -18.10 -34.59
C LEU A 160 10.54 -19.54 -34.25
N PRO A 161 11.82 -19.92 -34.42
CA PRO A 161 12.31 -21.26 -34.13
C PRO A 161 12.54 -21.51 -32.63
N VAL A 162 11.94 -20.70 -31.76
CA VAL A 162 12.18 -20.72 -30.31
C VAL A 162 10.91 -20.45 -29.52
N LYS A 163 10.87 -20.98 -28.29
CA LYS A 163 9.97 -20.55 -27.22
C LYS A 163 10.80 -19.82 -26.16
N ILE A 164 10.26 -18.74 -25.58
CA ILE A 164 10.91 -18.00 -24.50
C ILE A 164 10.04 -18.08 -23.25
N GLN A 165 10.67 -18.31 -22.10
CA GLN A 165 10.04 -18.13 -20.79
C GLN A 165 10.93 -17.22 -19.96
N MET A 166 10.33 -16.23 -19.29
CA MET A 166 10.99 -15.35 -18.34
C MET A 166 10.44 -15.60 -16.95
N GLU A 167 11.31 -16.05 -16.04
CA GLU A 167 11.00 -16.11 -14.61
C GLU A 167 11.52 -14.85 -13.93
N VAL A 168 10.68 -14.17 -13.17
CA VAL A 168 11.00 -12.88 -12.54
C VAL A 168 10.66 -12.91 -11.06
N PHE A 169 11.58 -12.45 -10.22
CA PHE A 169 11.36 -12.36 -8.77
C PHE A 169 12.38 -11.44 -8.10
N SER A 170 12.00 -10.92 -6.95
CA SER A 170 12.96 -10.43 -5.94
C SER A 170 13.17 -11.52 -4.90
N PRO A 171 14.37 -11.66 -4.32
CA PRO A 171 14.56 -12.59 -3.22
C PRO A 171 13.53 -12.32 -2.11
N PHE A 172 12.77 -13.34 -1.74
CA PHE A 172 11.78 -13.26 -0.66
C PHE A 172 11.81 -14.59 0.08
N ILE A 173 12.50 -14.56 1.21
CA ILE A 173 12.97 -15.74 1.93
C ILE A 173 12.49 -15.59 3.38
N PRO A 174 11.39 -16.25 3.76
CA PRO A 174 10.88 -16.20 5.12
C PRO A 174 11.99 -16.47 6.15
N LEU A 175 11.91 -15.79 7.29
CA LEU A 175 12.89 -15.74 8.38
C LEU A 175 14.21 -15.03 8.03
N ASN A 176 14.41 -14.60 6.79
CA ASN A 176 15.57 -13.84 6.33
C ASN A 176 15.14 -12.49 5.76
N ALA A 177 14.71 -11.61 6.65
CA ALA A 177 14.28 -10.25 6.31
C ALA A 177 15.39 -9.45 5.58
N LYS A 178 16.66 -9.68 5.94
CA LYS A 178 17.80 -8.99 5.34
C LYS A 178 17.92 -9.30 3.85
N GLU A 179 17.91 -10.57 3.45
CA GLU A 179 18.01 -10.91 2.03
C GLU A 179 16.69 -10.70 1.29
N SER A 180 15.57 -10.68 2.01
CA SER A 180 14.27 -10.29 1.47
C SER A 180 14.14 -8.78 1.25
N GLY A 181 15.05 -7.98 1.81
CA GLY A 181 15.10 -6.51 1.74
C GLY A 181 16.09 -5.97 0.71
N PHE A 182 16.36 -6.71 -0.38
CA PHE A 182 17.27 -6.23 -1.43
C PHE A 182 16.57 -5.33 -2.45
N PRO A 183 17.14 -4.16 -2.81
CA PRO A 183 16.59 -3.24 -3.80
C PRO A 183 16.90 -3.74 -5.22
N ALA A 184 16.35 -4.90 -5.59
CA ALA A 184 16.62 -5.52 -6.88
C ALA A 184 15.57 -6.54 -7.33
N THR A 185 15.50 -6.77 -8.64
CA THR A 185 14.69 -7.80 -9.29
C THR A 185 15.57 -8.64 -10.22
N ILE A 186 15.38 -9.96 -10.19
CA ILE A 186 16.10 -10.97 -10.98
C ILE A 186 15.21 -11.41 -12.15
N PHE A 187 15.79 -11.51 -13.34
CA PHE A 187 15.12 -11.96 -14.57
C PHE A 187 15.90 -13.13 -15.18
N ASN A 188 15.28 -14.30 -15.21
CA ASN A 188 15.83 -15.50 -15.82
C ASN A 188 15.14 -15.75 -17.17
N VAL A 189 15.78 -15.34 -18.26
CA VAL A 189 15.28 -15.50 -19.63
C VAL A 189 15.75 -16.83 -20.19
N THR A 190 14.85 -17.79 -20.29
CA THR A 190 15.11 -19.12 -20.86
C THR A 190 14.66 -19.19 -22.31
N ILE A 191 15.59 -19.50 -23.22
CA ILE A 191 15.33 -19.71 -24.64
C ILE A 191 15.41 -21.20 -24.93
N GLU A 192 14.34 -21.77 -25.48
CA GLU A 192 14.25 -23.15 -25.94
C GLU A 192 14.19 -23.17 -27.47
N ASN A 193 15.05 -23.97 -28.11
CA ASN A 193 14.95 -24.22 -29.54
C ASN A 193 13.89 -25.28 -29.84
N THR A 194 12.79 -24.86 -30.45
CA THR A 194 11.64 -25.71 -30.80
C THR A 194 11.69 -26.24 -32.23
N SER A 195 12.71 -25.85 -33.00
CA SER A 195 12.91 -26.27 -34.39
C SER A 195 13.72 -27.57 -34.52
N ASP A 196 13.78 -28.10 -35.73
CA ASP A 196 14.59 -29.27 -36.12
C ASP A 196 16.04 -28.92 -36.48
N LYS A 197 16.42 -27.64 -36.42
CA LYS A 197 17.75 -27.14 -36.78
C LYS A 197 18.44 -26.50 -35.59
N THR A 198 19.77 -26.39 -35.65
CA THR A 198 20.52 -25.61 -34.66
C THR A 198 20.27 -24.12 -34.90
N THR A 199 19.98 -23.37 -33.83
CA THR A 199 19.75 -21.93 -33.86
C THR A 199 20.74 -21.23 -32.94
N GLU A 200 21.37 -20.15 -33.42
CA GLU A 200 22.16 -19.26 -32.57
C GLU A 200 21.23 -18.24 -31.89
N ALA A 201 21.27 -18.17 -30.57
CA ALA A 201 20.40 -17.31 -29.77
C ALA A 201 21.19 -16.56 -28.68
N SER A 202 20.69 -15.38 -28.31
CA SER A 202 21.16 -14.54 -27.20
C SER A 202 19.98 -13.80 -26.59
N ALA A 203 20.07 -13.41 -25.32
CA ALA A 203 19.20 -12.40 -24.73
C ALA A 203 19.86 -11.02 -24.76
N LEU A 204 19.08 -9.97 -24.53
CA LEU A 204 19.50 -8.59 -24.34
C LEU A 204 18.69 -7.98 -23.20
N GLY A 205 19.33 -7.16 -22.37
CA GLY A 205 18.65 -6.26 -21.45
C GLY A 205 19.02 -4.82 -21.79
N PHE A 206 18.08 -3.90 -21.60
CA PHE A 206 18.31 -2.47 -21.80
C PHE A 206 17.64 -1.63 -20.71
N LEU A 207 18.29 -0.53 -20.36
CA LEU A 207 17.89 0.36 -19.27
C LEU A 207 18.32 1.80 -19.59
N GLU A 208 17.34 2.71 -19.67
CA GLU A 208 17.55 4.15 -19.66
C GLU A 208 18.11 4.60 -18.30
N ASN A 209 18.97 5.63 -18.28
CA ASN A 209 19.47 6.20 -17.03
C ASN A 209 18.37 7.00 -16.32
N PRO A 210 17.83 6.53 -15.18
CA PRO A 210 16.73 7.21 -14.49
C PRO A 210 17.22 8.14 -13.37
N VAL A 211 18.53 8.24 -13.14
CA VAL A 211 19.08 9.01 -12.00
C VAL A 211 18.83 10.50 -12.23
N GLY A 212 18.24 11.17 -11.23
CA GLY A 212 17.85 12.57 -11.34
C GLY A 212 16.73 12.81 -12.36
N PHE A 213 15.85 11.84 -12.60
CA PHE A 213 14.73 12.00 -13.53
C PHE A 213 13.74 13.10 -13.11
N LEU A 214 13.37 13.15 -11.83
CA LEU A 214 12.45 14.12 -11.27
C LEU A 214 13.16 15.45 -11.01
N SER A 215 14.33 15.38 -10.39
CA SER A 215 15.04 16.56 -9.87
C SER A 215 16.05 17.16 -10.85
N GLY A 216 16.54 16.40 -11.83
CA GLY A 216 17.65 16.79 -12.69
C GLY A 216 17.38 18.04 -13.53
N LYS A 217 16.12 18.33 -13.84
CA LYS A 217 15.70 19.57 -14.52
C LYS A 217 16.05 20.86 -13.76
N HIS A 218 16.36 20.76 -12.47
CA HIS A 218 16.71 21.91 -11.64
C HIS A 218 18.21 22.19 -11.59
N PHE A 219 19.06 21.33 -12.16
CA PHE A 219 20.51 21.41 -12.02
C PHE A 219 21.25 21.39 -13.35
N THR A 220 22.48 21.90 -13.34
CA THR A 220 23.46 21.68 -14.39
C THR A 220 24.40 20.56 -13.98
N GLY A 221 24.62 19.63 -14.89
CA GLY A 221 25.44 18.46 -14.61
C GLY A 221 25.33 17.43 -15.70
N ASN A 222 25.80 16.23 -15.37
CA ASN A 222 25.90 15.14 -16.31
C ASN A 222 25.31 13.86 -15.73
N ARG A 223 24.69 13.05 -16.58
CA ARG A 223 24.46 11.63 -16.34
C ARG A 223 25.67 10.85 -16.79
N LEU A 224 25.96 9.77 -16.07
CA LEU A 224 27.05 8.85 -16.39
C LEU A 224 26.50 7.44 -16.54
N THR A 225 26.99 6.73 -17.54
CA THR A 225 26.78 5.29 -17.70
C THR A 225 28.14 4.61 -17.74
N GLY A 226 28.41 3.76 -16.76
CA GLY A 226 29.62 2.95 -16.67
C GLY A 226 29.38 1.49 -17.03
N PHE A 227 30.38 0.85 -17.62
CA PHE A 227 30.39 -0.59 -17.88
C PHE A 227 31.57 -1.23 -17.14
N THR A 228 31.26 -2.13 -16.21
CA THR A 228 32.27 -2.89 -15.47
C THR A 228 32.14 -4.36 -15.81
N LYS A 229 33.27 -5.02 -16.10
CA LYS A 229 33.34 -6.46 -16.26
C LYS A 229 34.03 -7.05 -15.04
N GLU A 230 33.34 -7.94 -14.33
CA GLU A 230 33.90 -8.66 -13.19
C GLU A 230 33.59 -10.15 -13.33
N ASN A 231 34.60 -11.00 -13.15
CA ASN A 231 34.47 -12.45 -13.33
C ASN A 231 33.82 -12.80 -14.69
N SER A 232 32.67 -13.48 -14.69
CA SER A 232 31.85 -13.80 -15.86
C SER A 232 30.69 -12.83 -16.08
N SER A 233 30.61 -11.74 -15.31
CA SER A 233 29.47 -10.81 -15.30
C SER A 233 29.82 -9.47 -15.93
N ILE A 234 28.80 -8.79 -16.46
CA ILE A 234 28.89 -7.40 -16.92
C ILE A 234 27.83 -6.59 -16.19
N LEU A 235 28.26 -5.45 -15.65
CA LEU A 235 27.42 -4.49 -14.95
C LEU A 235 27.38 -3.20 -15.78
N LEU A 236 26.18 -2.73 -16.06
CA LEU A 236 25.90 -1.43 -16.63
C LEU A 236 25.31 -0.58 -15.51
N THR A 237 26.07 0.38 -15.01
CA THR A 237 25.69 1.21 -13.86
C THR A 237 25.48 2.65 -14.30
N HIS A 238 24.30 3.16 -14.01
CA HIS A 238 23.89 4.54 -14.20
C HIS A 238 24.08 5.34 -12.92
N SER A 239 24.58 6.57 -13.08
CA SER A 239 24.68 7.57 -12.03
C SER A 239 24.50 8.97 -12.63
N ALA A 240 24.55 9.99 -11.77
CA ALA A 240 24.61 11.39 -12.18
C ALA A 240 25.59 12.16 -11.29
N LYS A 241 25.97 13.34 -11.75
CA LYS A 241 26.84 14.26 -11.01
C LYS A 241 26.50 15.70 -11.37
N GLN A 242 26.35 16.55 -10.36
CA GLN A 242 26.25 17.99 -10.55
C GLN A 242 27.61 18.59 -10.88
N ASP A 243 27.65 19.62 -11.73
CA ASP A 243 28.91 20.30 -12.03
C ASP A 243 29.41 21.09 -10.80
N GLN A 244 30.72 21.02 -10.51
CA GLN A 244 31.36 21.78 -9.43
C GLN A 244 31.55 23.26 -9.81
N ALA A 245 30.45 23.93 -10.19
CA ALA A 245 30.31 25.37 -10.28
C ALA A 245 28.92 25.70 -10.83
N SER A 246 27.89 25.64 -9.98
CA SER A 246 26.65 26.40 -10.18
C SER A 246 26.35 27.21 -8.92
N LYS A 247 27.34 27.97 -8.44
CA LYS A 247 27.04 29.19 -7.65
C LYS A 247 26.33 30.24 -8.50
N GLU A 248 26.35 30.07 -9.81
CA GLU A 248 25.30 30.55 -10.69
C GLU A 248 24.25 29.45 -10.77
N ALA A 249 23.43 29.32 -9.71
CA ALA A 249 22.02 29.31 -10.05
C ALA A 249 21.87 30.54 -10.96
N GLU A 250 21.44 30.36 -12.21
CA GLU A 250 20.70 31.45 -12.84
C GLU A 250 19.82 32.00 -11.73
N LYS A 251 19.93 33.30 -11.42
CA LYS A 251 19.11 33.93 -10.41
C LYS A 251 17.66 33.76 -10.86
N LYS A 252 17.08 32.58 -10.59
CA LYS A 252 15.67 32.32 -10.67
C LYS A 252 15.09 33.39 -9.79
N SER A 253 14.25 34.20 -10.40
CA SER A 253 13.70 35.32 -9.65
C SER A 253 12.94 34.71 -8.48
N PRO A 254 13.02 35.31 -7.28
CA PRO A 254 12.16 34.86 -6.18
C PRO A 254 10.71 34.82 -6.69
N PRO A 255 9.89 33.83 -6.23
CA PRO A 255 8.51 33.73 -6.66
C PRO A 255 7.81 35.09 -6.56
N HIS A 256 7.08 35.44 -7.61
CA HIS A 256 6.22 36.61 -7.57
C HIS A 256 4.97 36.22 -6.80
N ILE A 257 4.90 36.65 -5.55
CA ILE A 257 3.71 36.50 -4.73
C ILE A 257 2.58 37.28 -5.39
N PHE A 258 1.59 36.54 -5.90
CA PHE A 258 0.38 37.08 -6.52
C PHE A 258 -0.63 37.46 -5.45
N GLU A 259 -0.83 36.61 -4.44
CA GLU A 259 -1.75 36.85 -3.34
C GLU A 259 -1.28 36.18 -2.04
N LEU A 260 -1.50 36.82 -0.88
CA LEU A 260 -1.25 36.25 0.46
C LEU A 260 -2.47 36.31 1.38
N PHE A 261 -3.54 37.00 0.98
CA PHE A 261 -4.75 37.21 1.74
C PHE A 261 -4.51 37.89 3.10
N HIS A 262 -3.71 38.96 3.12
CA HIS A 262 -3.30 39.69 4.33
C HIS A 262 -4.04 41.02 4.59
N GLY A 263 -4.97 41.40 3.71
CA GLY A 263 -5.73 42.65 3.82
C GLY A 263 -6.83 42.60 4.88
N GLU A 264 -7.44 43.78 5.12
CA GLU A 264 -8.70 43.88 5.88
C GLU A 264 -9.93 43.50 5.03
N ASP A 265 -9.77 43.48 3.70
CA ASP A 265 -10.76 43.11 2.68
C ASP A 265 -10.11 42.26 1.57
N TRP A 266 -10.87 41.90 0.53
CA TRP A 266 -10.41 41.11 -0.62
C TRP A 266 -9.53 41.88 -1.63
N GLY A 267 -9.27 43.17 -1.42
CA GLY A 267 -8.47 43.99 -2.32
C GLY A 267 -9.02 43.99 -3.76
N GLY A 268 -8.23 43.48 -4.70
CA GLY A 268 -8.61 43.39 -6.11
C GLY A 268 -9.52 42.19 -6.46
N TRP A 269 -9.71 41.25 -5.54
CA TRP A 269 -10.55 40.08 -5.77
C TRP A 269 -12.03 40.41 -5.63
N SER A 270 -12.84 39.78 -6.48
CA SER A 270 -14.29 39.93 -6.47
C SER A 270 -14.95 38.73 -5.79
N ALA A 271 -15.56 38.95 -4.63
CA ALA A 271 -16.37 37.94 -3.95
C ALA A 271 -17.79 37.91 -4.51
N VAL A 272 -18.30 36.72 -4.80
CA VAL A 272 -19.67 36.45 -5.26
C VAL A 272 -20.29 35.42 -4.31
N GLY A 273 -21.49 35.69 -3.80
CA GLY A 273 -22.15 34.79 -2.83
C GLY A 273 -21.71 35.05 -1.38
N GLU A 274 -21.93 34.06 -0.53
CA GLU A 274 -21.77 34.19 0.93
C GLU A 274 -20.55 33.41 1.49
N ALA A 275 -20.00 32.46 0.72
CA ALA A 275 -18.91 31.56 1.12
C ALA A 275 -17.73 32.27 1.78
N PHE A 276 -17.22 33.34 1.18
CA PHE A 276 -15.96 33.97 1.63
C PHE A 276 -16.19 35.17 2.57
N GLY A 277 -17.42 35.64 2.77
CA GLY A 277 -17.68 36.84 3.56
C GLY A 277 -16.93 38.10 3.05
N ASP A 278 -16.69 39.05 3.94
CA ASP A 278 -16.19 40.39 3.59
C ASP A 278 -14.65 40.49 3.44
N GLY A 279 -13.89 39.46 3.85
CA GLY A 279 -12.43 39.47 3.78
C GLY A 279 -11.74 38.23 4.36
N PRO A 280 -10.40 38.16 4.25
CA PRO A 280 -9.60 37.05 4.79
C PRO A 280 -9.74 36.85 6.31
N VAL A 281 -9.56 35.61 6.78
CA VAL A 281 -9.78 35.25 8.20
C VAL A 281 -8.53 34.66 8.85
N ALA A 282 -8.43 34.71 10.19
CA ALA A 282 -7.22 34.37 10.94
C ALA A 282 -6.98 32.85 11.16
N GLY A 283 -7.21 32.01 10.15
CA GLY A 283 -7.09 30.56 10.23
C GLY A 283 -8.43 29.89 10.55
N THR A 284 -8.47 29.16 11.66
CA THR A 284 -9.60 28.30 12.07
C THR A 284 -10.87 29.12 12.38
N GLN A 285 -11.98 28.76 11.73
CA GLN A 285 -13.30 29.32 12.02
C GLN A 285 -14.00 28.62 13.19
N PRO A 286 -14.99 29.25 13.85
CA PRO A 286 -15.77 28.59 14.89
C PRO A 286 -16.40 27.28 14.41
N LYS A 287 -16.13 26.18 15.14
CA LYS A 287 -16.58 24.81 14.84
C LYS A 287 -15.89 24.13 13.66
N GLN A 288 -14.87 24.76 13.08
CA GLN A 288 -13.94 24.11 12.15
C GLN A 288 -12.87 23.35 12.95
N ALA A 289 -12.33 22.26 12.39
CA ALA A 289 -11.16 21.62 12.96
C ALA A 289 -9.91 22.52 12.77
N PRO A 290 -8.82 22.32 13.53
CA PRO A 290 -7.65 23.21 13.46
C PRO A 290 -7.04 23.32 12.06
N VAL A 291 -7.12 24.52 11.49
CA VAL A 291 -6.51 24.87 10.19
C VAL A 291 -5.02 25.13 10.37
N VAL A 292 -4.18 24.37 9.67
CA VAL A 292 -2.71 24.41 9.79
C VAL A 292 -2.05 24.49 8.42
N GLY A 293 -0.78 24.92 8.38
CA GLY A 293 0.01 24.92 7.14
C GLY A 293 -0.19 26.12 6.20
N PHE A 294 -1.05 27.09 6.56
CA PHE A 294 -1.16 28.36 5.82
C PHE A 294 -0.02 29.31 6.15
N VAL A 295 0.36 30.15 5.19
CA VAL A 295 1.41 31.17 5.38
C VAL A 295 0.75 32.47 5.81
N GLY A 296 1.34 33.11 6.82
CA GLY A 296 0.90 34.43 7.26
C GLY A 296 -0.02 34.43 8.48
N LYS A 297 -0.92 35.41 8.55
CA LYS A 297 -1.84 35.62 9.67
C LYS A 297 -3.28 35.32 9.30
N THR A 298 -3.59 35.30 8.01
CA THR A 298 -4.94 35.22 7.46
C THR A 298 -4.92 34.42 6.15
N LEU A 299 -6.08 33.89 5.74
CA LEU A 299 -6.24 33.08 4.53
C LEU A 299 -7.65 33.26 3.94
N ALA A 300 -7.86 32.82 2.70
CA ALA A 300 -9.20 32.61 2.15
C ALA A 300 -9.78 31.32 2.72
N ASN A 301 -10.97 31.37 3.31
CA ASN A 301 -11.61 30.24 3.96
C ASN A 301 -13.12 30.35 3.77
N SER A 302 -13.73 29.39 3.08
CA SER A 302 -15.17 29.42 2.83
C SER A 302 -16.03 28.80 3.95
N PHE A 303 -15.44 28.31 5.04
CA PHE A 303 -16.16 27.78 6.21
C PHE A 303 -16.80 28.90 7.08
N VAL A 304 -17.37 29.92 6.45
CA VAL A 304 -18.00 31.04 7.14
C VAL A 304 -19.33 30.57 7.71
N GLY A 305 -19.40 30.30 9.01
CA GLY A 305 -20.66 29.87 9.63
C GLY A 305 -21.07 28.43 9.30
N LEU A 306 -20.10 27.52 9.17
CA LEU A 306 -20.17 26.10 8.74
C LEU A 306 -20.08 25.94 7.22
N ASP A 307 -20.22 24.70 6.72
CA ASP A 307 -20.17 24.34 5.29
C ASP A 307 -21.34 24.86 4.44
N ARG A 308 -22.28 25.65 4.98
CA ARG A 308 -23.51 25.98 4.23
C ARG A 308 -23.35 27.07 3.17
N PRO A 309 -22.58 28.14 3.39
CA PRO A 309 -22.58 29.24 2.43
C PRO A 309 -21.84 28.90 1.14
N THR A 310 -22.44 29.27 0.01
CA THR A 310 -21.86 29.05 -1.32
C THR A 310 -21.39 30.36 -1.94
N GLY A 311 -20.37 30.31 -2.78
CA GLY A 311 -19.84 31.46 -3.50
C GLY A 311 -18.52 31.21 -4.19
N SER A 312 -17.97 32.27 -4.77
CA SER A 312 -16.67 32.28 -5.45
C SER A 312 -15.90 33.55 -5.09
N LEU A 313 -14.58 33.46 -5.15
CA LEU A 313 -13.63 34.57 -5.05
C LEU A 313 -12.80 34.59 -6.34
N ILE A 314 -12.93 35.67 -7.12
CA ILE A 314 -12.38 35.77 -8.47
C ILE A 314 -11.25 36.79 -8.48
N SER A 315 -10.06 36.40 -8.97
CA SER A 315 -8.89 37.28 -9.03
C SER A 315 -9.03 38.35 -10.12
N PRO A 316 -8.26 39.45 -10.05
CA PRO A 316 -7.96 40.25 -11.23
C PRO A 316 -7.35 39.39 -12.35
N GLU A 317 -7.57 39.78 -13.60
CA GLU A 317 -6.88 39.17 -14.74
C GLU A 317 -5.37 39.42 -14.67
N PHE A 318 -4.59 38.43 -15.07
CA PHE A 318 -3.14 38.49 -15.20
C PHE A 318 -2.67 37.79 -16.48
N THR A 319 -1.49 38.16 -16.96
CA THR A 319 -0.81 37.45 -18.04
C THR A 319 0.07 36.35 -17.44
N ILE A 320 0.04 35.15 -18.02
CA ILE A 320 0.93 34.05 -17.60
C ILE A 320 2.34 34.34 -18.13
N GLU A 321 3.24 34.71 -17.23
CA GLU A 321 4.64 35.08 -17.54
C GLU A 321 5.66 34.09 -16.96
N ARG A 322 5.20 33.11 -16.18
CA ARG A 322 6.03 32.13 -15.47
C ARG A 322 5.46 30.73 -15.69
N PRO A 323 6.31 29.70 -15.78
CA PRO A 323 5.87 28.34 -16.09
C PRO A 323 5.08 27.66 -14.96
N PHE A 324 5.12 28.19 -13.73
CA PHE A 324 4.38 27.61 -12.61
C PHE A 324 3.52 28.63 -11.85
N ILE A 325 2.32 28.20 -11.48
CA ILE A 325 1.48 28.82 -10.47
C ILE A 325 1.45 27.88 -9.25
N ASN A 326 1.96 28.35 -8.11
CA ASN A 326 1.99 27.59 -6.86
C ASN A 326 1.02 28.18 -5.85
N PHE A 327 0.33 27.32 -5.10
CA PHE A 327 -0.59 27.77 -4.07
C PHE A 327 -0.77 26.75 -2.95
N LEU A 328 -1.15 27.22 -1.76
CA LEU A 328 -1.54 26.38 -0.63
C LEU A 328 -3.05 26.16 -0.65
N VAL A 329 -3.49 24.91 -0.60
CA VAL A 329 -4.92 24.56 -0.56
C VAL A 329 -5.21 23.46 0.45
N GLY A 330 -6.36 23.58 1.12
CA GLY A 330 -6.98 22.62 2.04
C GLY A 330 -8.51 22.67 1.89
N GLY A 331 -9.24 21.95 2.73
CA GLY A 331 -10.70 21.80 2.66
C GLY A 331 -11.15 20.51 1.97
N GLY A 332 -12.39 20.50 1.47
CA GLY A 332 -13.05 19.34 0.89
C GLY A 332 -12.47 18.87 -0.44
N ASN A 333 -12.87 17.67 -0.85
CA ASN A 333 -12.47 17.06 -2.11
C ASN A 333 -13.70 16.73 -2.97
N MET A 334 -14.39 17.77 -3.43
CA MET A 334 -15.56 17.64 -4.30
C MET A 334 -15.28 18.36 -5.63
N PRO A 335 -14.62 17.68 -6.59
CA PRO A 335 -14.42 18.22 -7.93
C PRO A 335 -15.75 18.73 -8.51
N ASP A 336 -15.69 19.81 -9.28
CA ASP A 336 -16.84 20.53 -9.85
C ASP A 336 -17.73 21.30 -8.87
N GLU A 337 -17.68 21.01 -7.56
CA GLU A 337 -18.48 21.71 -6.53
C GLU A 337 -17.65 22.71 -5.73
N LEU A 338 -16.37 22.43 -5.45
CA LEU A 338 -15.49 23.37 -4.74
C LEU A 338 -14.03 23.20 -5.15
N GLY A 339 -13.21 24.25 -5.06
CA GLY A 339 -11.80 24.20 -5.41
C GLY A 339 -11.19 25.52 -5.84
N VAL A 340 -10.06 25.44 -6.53
CA VAL A 340 -9.33 26.53 -7.18
C VAL A 340 -9.23 26.19 -8.66
N LYS A 341 -9.57 27.13 -9.54
CA LYS A 341 -9.51 26.96 -11.00
C LYS A 341 -8.65 28.04 -11.64
N LEU A 342 -7.99 27.67 -12.74
CA LEU A 342 -7.41 28.61 -13.69
C LEU A 342 -8.33 28.73 -14.90
N VAL A 343 -8.75 29.95 -15.21
CA VAL A 343 -9.68 30.23 -16.31
C VAL A 343 -8.97 31.04 -17.39
N ILE A 344 -9.00 30.56 -18.63
CA ILE A 344 -8.43 31.20 -19.82
C ILE A 344 -9.49 31.24 -20.92
N ASP A 345 -9.71 32.40 -21.52
CA ASP A 345 -10.73 32.60 -22.58
C ASP A 345 -12.15 32.14 -22.19
N GLY A 346 -12.46 32.10 -20.89
CA GLY A 346 -13.76 31.66 -20.33
C GLY A 346 -13.89 30.15 -20.14
N GLU A 347 -12.83 29.39 -20.37
CA GLU A 347 -12.79 27.93 -20.15
C GLU A 347 -11.93 27.60 -18.92
N ASP A 348 -12.39 26.63 -18.13
CA ASP A 348 -11.66 26.08 -16.99
C ASP A 348 -10.53 25.17 -17.53
N VAL A 349 -9.28 25.64 -17.52
CA VAL A 349 -8.15 24.89 -18.09
C VAL A 349 -7.43 24.01 -17.08
N LEU A 350 -7.45 24.39 -15.80
CA LEU A 350 -6.89 23.62 -14.68
C LEU A 350 -7.79 23.78 -13.45
N MET A 351 -7.89 22.73 -12.62
CA MET A 351 -8.63 22.72 -11.36
C MET A 351 -7.84 21.98 -10.29
N GLU A 352 -7.97 22.42 -9.04
CA GLU A 352 -7.46 21.72 -7.87
C GLU A 352 -8.45 21.83 -6.70
N THR A 353 -8.54 20.80 -5.86
CA THR A 353 -9.41 20.75 -4.68
C THR A 353 -8.60 20.61 -3.40
N GLY A 354 -9.27 20.67 -2.24
CA GLY A 354 -8.71 20.19 -0.98
C GLY A 354 -8.61 18.66 -0.94
N ARG A 355 -8.37 18.11 0.26
CA ARG A 355 -8.17 16.66 0.46
C ARG A 355 -8.93 16.13 1.67
N GLU A 356 -10.10 16.71 1.94
CA GLU A 356 -10.86 16.47 3.18
C GLU A 356 -9.95 16.67 4.41
N SER A 357 -9.20 17.78 4.38
CA SER A 357 -8.18 18.11 5.38
C SER A 357 -8.14 19.61 5.66
N GLU A 358 -8.09 19.98 6.95
CA GLU A 358 -7.86 21.37 7.38
C GLU A 358 -6.39 21.80 7.24
N GLY A 359 -5.50 20.85 6.94
CA GLY A 359 -4.09 21.12 6.65
C GLY A 359 -3.90 21.56 5.21
N LEU A 360 -3.42 22.79 5.00
CA LEU A 360 -3.07 23.26 3.67
C LEU A 360 -1.75 22.62 3.20
N SER A 361 -1.72 22.21 1.93
CA SER A 361 -0.53 21.66 1.30
C SER A 361 -0.27 22.35 -0.04
N TRP A 362 1.01 22.45 -0.41
CA TRP A 362 1.41 23.09 -1.66
C TRP A 362 0.90 22.31 -2.87
N ARG A 363 0.41 23.05 -3.84
CA ARG A 363 0.02 22.59 -5.17
C ARG A 363 0.69 23.47 -6.21
N SER A 364 0.91 22.88 -7.38
CA SER A 364 1.62 23.51 -8.46
C SER A 364 0.98 23.13 -9.78
N TRP A 365 0.59 24.14 -10.54
CA TRP A 365 0.18 24.00 -11.92
C TRP A 365 1.37 24.30 -12.83
N ASP A 366 1.67 23.37 -13.74
CA ASP A 366 2.52 23.65 -14.90
C ASP A 366 1.66 24.36 -15.94
N VAL A 367 2.00 25.62 -16.20
CA VAL A 367 1.27 26.51 -17.12
C VAL A 367 2.16 26.97 -18.27
N GLU A 368 3.29 26.29 -18.52
CA GLU A 368 4.23 26.64 -19.58
C GLU A 368 3.55 26.70 -20.95
N GLU A 369 2.62 25.78 -21.23
CA GLU A 369 1.86 25.78 -22.49
C GLU A 369 0.92 26.99 -22.67
N PHE A 370 0.63 27.71 -21.58
CA PHE A 370 -0.26 28.88 -21.56
C PHE A 370 0.49 30.21 -21.50
N GLU A 371 1.82 30.21 -21.66
CA GLU A 371 2.65 31.40 -21.62
C GLU A 371 2.12 32.50 -22.56
N GLY A 372 2.00 33.72 -22.02
CA GLY A 372 1.52 34.90 -22.73
C GLY A 372 -0.01 35.01 -22.86
N LYS A 373 -0.79 34.02 -22.41
CA LYS A 373 -2.26 34.13 -22.35
C LYS A 373 -2.71 34.94 -21.12
N THR A 374 -3.86 35.60 -21.25
CA THR A 374 -4.55 36.24 -20.14
C THR A 374 -5.39 35.21 -19.39
N ALA A 375 -5.30 35.18 -18.07
CA ALA A 375 -5.99 34.26 -17.19
C ALA A 375 -6.54 34.97 -15.94
N HIS A 376 -7.44 34.31 -15.22
CA HIS A 376 -7.75 34.63 -13.83
C HIS A 376 -7.88 33.34 -13.00
N ILE A 377 -7.78 33.47 -11.69
CA ILE A 377 -7.98 32.38 -10.73
C ILE A 377 -9.34 32.55 -10.08
N GLU A 378 -10.11 31.47 -10.01
CA GLU A 378 -11.36 31.40 -9.25
C GLU A 378 -11.22 30.41 -8.10
N ILE A 379 -11.46 30.86 -6.87
CA ILE A 379 -11.60 29.99 -5.69
C ILE A 379 -13.10 29.86 -5.43
N PHE A 380 -13.67 28.67 -5.53
CA PHE A 380 -15.11 28.47 -5.50
C PHE A 380 -15.52 27.42 -4.49
N ASP A 381 -16.73 27.57 -3.97
CA ASP A 381 -17.38 26.66 -3.05
C ASP A 381 -18.89 26.70 -3.26
N HIS A 382 -19.45 25.69 -3.92
CA HIS A 382 -20.86 25.56 -4.25
C HIS A 382 -21.54 24.41 -3.50
N SER A 383 -20.81 23.74 -2.58
CA SER A 383 -21.34 22.64 -1.78
C SER A 383 -21.94 23.13 -0.47
N SER A 384 -22.91 22.37 0.05
CA SER A 384 -23.40 22.54 1.43
C SER A 384 -23.31 21.25 2.26
N GLU A 385 -22.58 20.27 1.76
CA GLU A 385 -22.40 18.96 2.38
C GLU A 385 -21.28 19.00 3.43
N GLY A 386 -21.06 17.90 4.16
CA GLY A 386 -19.90 17.82 5.07
C GLY A 386 -18.61 17.91 4.25
N TRP A 387 -17.65 18.74 4.68
CA TRP A 387 -16.50 19.18 3.87
C TRP A 387 -16.84 20.10 2.70
N GLY A 388 -18.03 20.71 2.67
CA GLY A 388 -18.39 21.78 1.74
C GLY A 388 -17.69 23.10 2.10
N HIS A 389 -16.35 23.09 2.05
CA HIS A 389 -15.54 24.29 2.18
C HIS A 389 -14.15 24.12 1.56
N ILE A 390 -13.53 25.24 1.16
CA ILE A 390 -12.17 25.33 0.64
C ILE A 390 -11.37 26.35 1.44
N THR A 391 -10.10 26.05 1.70
CA THR A 391 -9.15 26.99 2.30
C THR A 391 -7.97 27.19 1.37
N VAL A 392 -7.62 28.45 1.09
CA VAL A 392 -6.52 28.80 0.19
C VAL A 392 -5.64 29.86 0.85
N SER A 393 -4.33 29.65 0.76
CA SER A 393 -3.30 30.59 1.21
C SER A 393 -2.24 30.72 0.13
N GLN A 394 -1.46 31.81 0.18
CA GLN A 394 -0.36 32.17 -0.71
C GLN A 394 -0.44 31.63 -2.14
N ILE A 395 -0.77 32.48 -3.11
CA ILE A 395 -0.64 32.18 -4.53
C ILE A 395 0.62 32.89 -5.05
N GLU A 396 1.47 32.19 -5.77
CA GLU A 396 2.70 32.74 -6.36
C GLU A 396 2.96 32.22 -7.78
N PHE A 397 3.62 33.05 -8.57
CA PHE A 397 4.09 32.69 -9.91
C PHE A 397 5.60 32.48 -9.87
N ALA A 398 6.09 31.35 -10.40
CA ALA A 398 7.47 30.93 -10.22
C ALA A 398 8.04 30.21 -11.45
N ASP A 399 9.38 30.19 -11.53
CA ASP A 399 10.12 29.42 -12.54
C ASP A 399 10.20 27.91 -12.19
N PHE A 400 9.52 27.48 -11.13
CA PHE A 400 9.54 26.11 -10.62
C PHE A 400 8.25 25.81 -9.83
N ALA A 401 7.79 24.56 -9.92
CA ALA A 401 6.77 24.03 -9.03
C ALA A 401 7.25 24.17 -7.57
N HIS A 402 6.32 24.45 -6.65
CA HIS A 402 6.51 24.33 -5.21
C HIS A 402 6.54 22.85 -4.77
N SER A 403 7.34 22.06 -5.47
CA SER A 403 7.92 20.82 -4.98
C SER A 403 9.22 21.16 -4.27
N TYR A 404 9.61 20.36 -3.28
CA TYR A 404 10.97 20.37 -2.76
C TYR A 404 11.98 20.38 -3.92
N VAL A 405 12.62 21.53 -4.16
CA VAL A 405 13.80 21.61 -5.01
C VAL A 405 14.97 21.32 -4.08
N PRO A 406 15.63 20.15 -4.23
CA PRO A 406 16.73 19.81 -3.34
C PRO A 406 17.86 20.84 -3.45
N GLU A 407 18.64 21.01 -2.39
CA GLU A 407 19.74 21.99 -2.38
C GLU A 407 20.83 21.67 -3.44
N SER A 408 20.93 20.40 -3.81
CA SER A 408 21.82 19.88 -4.85
C SER A 408 21.21 18.62 -5.45
N LEU A 409 21.69 18.22 -6.62
CA LEU A 409 21.31 16.94 -7.20
C LEU A 409 21.63 15.79 -6.25
N GLU A 410 22.76 15.85 -5.55
CA GLU A 410 23.27 14.78 -4.68
C GLU A 410 22.40 14.47 -3.45
N VAL A 411 21.53 15.40 -3.03
CA VAL A 411 20.59 15.21 -1.90
C VAL A 411 19.16 14.98 -2.37
N ALA A 412 18.92 14.96 -3.68
CA ALA A 412 17.60 14.69 -4.24
C ALA A 412 17.14 13.25 -3.95
N GLN A 413 15.84 13.06 -3.75
CA GLN A 413 15.23 11.76 -3.47
C GLN A 413 15.46 10.71 -4.59
N ASP A 414 15.59 11.16 -5.83
CA ASP A 414 15.86 10.35 -7.03
C ASP A 414 17.34 10.31 -7.43
N PHE A 415 18.24 10.75 -6.54
CA PHE A 415 19.68 10.65 -6.73
C PHE A 415 20.25 9.38 -6.13
N GLY A 416 21.25 8.81 -6.81
CA GLY A 416 21.88 7.57 -6.42
C GLY A 416 22.43 6.83 -7.63
N THR A 417 22.17 5.53 -7.71
CA THR A 417 22.60 4.71 -8.84
C THR A 417 21.57 3.64 -9.21
N MET A 418 21.61 3.20 -10.46
CA MET A 418 20.83 2.06 -10.91
C MET A 418 21.67 1.16 -11.83
N THR A 419 21.60 -0.15 -11.65
CA THR A 419 22.43 -1.12 -12.36
C THR A 419 21.60 -2.17 -13.08
N LEU A 420 21.90 -2.38 -14.37
CA LEU A 420 21.51 -3.57 -15.13
C LEU A 420 22.74 -4.49 -15.23
N ALA A 421 22.65 -5.67 -14.64
CA ALA A 421 23.73 -6.65 -14.66
C ALA A 421 23.31 -7.95 -15.36
N CYS A 422 24.28 -8.69 -15.89
CA CYS A 422 24.06 -9.98 -16.55
C CYS A 422 25.22 -10.95 -16.31
N VAL A 423 24.91 -12.24 -16.13
CA VAL A 423 25.89 -13.35 -16.12
C VAL A 423 26.23 -13.76 -17.56
N ASP A 424 27.47 -14.22 -17.79
CA ASP A 424 27.93 -14.84 -19.05
C ASP A 424 28.17 -13.83 -20.19
N HIS A 425 28.99 -12.81 -19.91
CA HIS A 425 29.34 -11.81 -20.92
C HIS A 425 30.20 -12.41 -22.05
N GLY A 426 29.79 -12.13 -23.30
CA GLY A 426 30.60 -12.43 -24.48
C GLY A 426 31.72 -11.40 -24.71
N LYS A 427 32.64 -11.73 -25.63
CA LYS A 427 33.61 -10.76 -26.18
C LYS A 427 32.97 -9.82 -27.21
N ASP A 428 31.76 -10.11 -27.66
CA ASP A 428 31.15 -9.46 -28.81
C ASP A 428 30.52 -8.13 -28.45
N SER A 429 31.05 -7.08 -29.06
CA SER A 429 30.43 -5.77 -29.12
C SER A 429 29.06 -5.88 -29.79
N VAL A 430 28.06 -5.22 -29.22
CA VAL A 430 26.77 -5.05 -29.89
C VAL A 430 27.03 -4.13 -31.09
N GLY A 431 27.02 -4.70 -32.29
CA GLY A 431 27.23 -3.92 -33.51
C GLY A 431 26.09 -2.92 -33.72
N LYS A 432 26.43 -1.68 -34.13
CA LYS A 432 25.48 -0.57 -34.40
C LYS A 432 24.28 -0.96 -35.28
N GLY A 433 24.38 -2.00 -36.13
CA GLY A 433 23.31 -2.48 -37.00
C GLY A 433 22.22 -3.35 -36.36
N LEU A 434 22.35 -3.74 -35.08
CA LEU A 434 21.41 -4.64 -34.40
C LEU A 434 20.07 -3.97 -34.03
N LEU A 435 20.05 -2.63 -33.89
CA LEU A 435 18.92 -1.89 -33.32
C LEU A 435 17.63 -1.86 -34.16
N LYS A 436 17.66 -2.24 -35.45
CA LYS A 436 16.47 -2.18 -36.33
C LYS A 436 15.26 -2.99 -35.83
N GLY A 437 15.46 -3.93 -34.89
CA GLY A 437 14.37 -4.71 -34.27
C GLY A 437 13.87 -4.19 -32.92
N LEU A 438 14.53 -3.18 -32.33
CA LEU A 438 14.07 -2.52 -31.10
C LEU A 438 13.23 -1.30 -31.51
N ALA A 439 11.92 -1.50 -31.69
CA ALA A 439 10.98 -0.46 -32.11
C ALA A 439 10.64 0.52 -30.97
N LEU A 440 11.65 1.29 -30.55
CA LEU A 440 11.56 2.35 -29.56
C LEU A 440 11.62 3.71 -30.28
N GLU A 441 10.94 4.72 -29.75
CA GLU A 441 10.97 6.11 -30.24
C GLU A 441 12.31 6.80 -29.88
N LEU A 442 13.42 6.13 -30.17
CA LEU A 442 14.78 6.57 -29.87
C LEU A 442 15.62 6.54 -31.13
N THR A 443 16.50 7.51 -31.26
CA THR A 443 17.47 7.53 -32.37
C THR A 443 18.62 6.57 -32.08
N GLN A 444 19.40 6.25 -33.12
CA GLN A 444 20.56 5.38 -32.96
C GLN A 444 21.61 5.96 -31.98
N ASP A 445 21.68 7.28 -31.85
CA ASP A 445 22.64 7.98 -31.00
C ASP A 445 22.22 7.98 -29.51
N ASP A 446 21.03 7.49 -29.20
CA ASP A 446 20.54 7.36 -27.82
C ASP A 446 20.98 6.06 -27.15
N TRP A 447 21.54 5.13 -27.93
CA TRP A 447 21.97 3.82 -27.43
C TRP A 447 23.45 3.80 -27.06
N LEU A 448 23.73 3.34 -25.84
CA LEU A 448 25.08 3.21 -25.29
C LEU A 448 25.52 1.74 -25.26
N PHE A 449 26.67 1.47 -25.88
CA PHE A 449 27.18 0.12 -26.06
C PHE A 449 28.56 -0.05 -25.41
N SER A 450 28.65 -0.87 -24.36
CA SER A 450 29.92 -1.43 -23.84
C SER A 450 31.05 -0.43 -23.54
N GLY A 451 30.74 0.85 -23.33
CA GLY A 451 31.72 1.92 -23.11
C GLY A 451 31.18 3.01 -22.19
N ASN A 452 32.03 3.50 -21.30
CA ASN A 452 31.66 4.55 -20.35
C ASN A 452 31.29 5.82 -21.11
N SER A 453 30.18 6.43 -20.72
CA SER A 453 29.62 7.59 -21.40
C SER A 453 29.18 8.64 -20.38
N THR A 454 29.30 9.90 -20.78
CA THR A 454 28.86 11.08 -20.02
C THR A 454 28.09 11.97 -20.98
N TYR A 455 26.93 12.44 -20.54
CA TYR A 455 25.98 13.21 -21.37
C TYR A 455 25.17 14.13 -20.47
N GLY A 456 24.46 15.10 -21.08
CA GLY A 456 23.72 16.11 -20.33
C GLY A 456 22.67 15.50 -19.42
N LEU A 457 22.38 16.16 -18.30
CA LEU A 457 21.42 15.67 -17.31
C LEU A 457 20.00 15.46 -17.88
N LEU A 458 19.65 16.20 -18.94
CA LEU A 458 18.37 16.11 -19.65
C LEU A 458 18.39 15.13 -20.83
N ASP A 459 19.56 14.63 -21.24
CA ASP A 459 19.65 13.68 -22.34
C ASP A 459 19.10 12.33 -21.90
N ARG A 460 18.28 11.73 -22.76
CA ARG A 460 17.75 10.37 -22.59
C ARG A 460 18.65 9.38 -23.30
N LYS A 461 19.42 8.58 -22.55
CA LYS A 461 20.31 7.56 -23.09
C LYS A 461 20.01 6.19 -22.49
N VAL A 462 20.03 5.17 -23.35
CA VAL A 462 19.70 3.78 -23.02
C VAL A 462 20.95 2.93 -23.09
N GLY A 463 21.33 2.37 -21.94
CA GLY A 463 22.36 1.37 -21.84
C GLY A 463 21.86 0.01 -22.28
N LEU A 464 22.66 -0.74 -23.05
CA LEU A 464 22.32 -2.09 -23.49
C LEU A 464 23.40 -3.11 -23.09
N VAL A 465 22.95 -4.22 -22.49
CA VAL A 465 23.77 -5.38 -22.14
C VAL A 465 23.35 -6.57 -22.98
N ARG A 466 24.33 -7.24 -23.61
CA ARG A 466 24.13 -8.48 -24.36
C ARG A 466 25.15 -9.54 -23.90
N PRO A 467 24.72 -10.63 -23.24
CA PRO A 467 25.56 -11.79 -22.98
C PRO A 467 25.97 -12.50 -24.29
N ARG A 468 26.85 -13.50 -24.20
CA ARG A 468 27.28 -14.24 -25.39
C ARG A 468 26.11 -14.99 -26.05
N SER A 469 26.16 -15.07 -27.38
CA SER A 469 25.31 -16.02 -28.10
C SER A 469 25.68 -17.47 -27.74
N VAL A 470 24.69 -18.35 -27.76
CA VAL A 470 24.87 -19.81 -27.68
C VAL A 470 24.26 -20.49 -28.90
N GLU A 471 24.84 -21.61 -29.30
CA GLU A 471 24.23 -22.52 -30.26
C GLU A 471 23.31 -23.50 -29.52
N LEU A 472 22.03 -23.49 -29.87
CA LEU A 472 21.01 -24.38 -29.31
C LEU A 472 20.67 -25.47 -30.33
N LYS A 473 20.92 -26.73 -29.97
CA LYS A 473 20.41 -27.90 -30.71
C LYS A 473 18.89 -28.03 -30.56
N PRO A 474 18.20 -28.81 -31.41
CA PRO A 474 16.77 -29.10 -31.22
C PRO A 474 16.45 -29.57 -29.79
N GLY A 475 15.48 -28.92 -29.15
CA GLY A 475 15.05 -29.17 -27.76
C GLY A 475 16.01 -28.66 -26.67
N GLN A 476 17.14 -28.06 -27.03
CA GLN A 476 18.08 -27.51 -26.05
C GLN A 476 17.56 -26.18 -25.50
N LYS A 477 17.76 -25.98 -24.19
CA LYS A 477 17.45 -24.75 -23.47
C LYS A 477 18.71 -24.07 -22.98
N HIS A 478 18.68 -22.75 -22.88
CA HIS A 478 19.68 -21.96 -22.18
C HIS A 478 19.03 -20.78 -21.47
N THR A 479 19.50 -20.47 -20.26
CA THR A 479 18.95 -19.42 -19.40
C THR A 479 19.98 -18.31 -19.21
N TYR A 480 19.57 -17.09 -19.52
CA TYR A 480 20.31 -15.86 -19.26
C TYR A 480 19.76 -15.19 -18.00
N THR A 481 20.61 -14.91 -17.03
CA THR A 481 20.23 -14.23 -15.79
C THR A 481 20.61 -12.76 -15.85
N PHE A 482 19.63 -11.89 -15.66
CA PHE A 482 19.80 -10.45 -15.49
C PHE A 482 19.36 -10.02 -14.09
N VAL A 483 19.95 -8.93 -13.62
CA VAL A 483 19.57 -8.27 -12.36
C VAL A 483 19.37 -6.79 -12.64
N VAL A 484 18.23 -6.26 -12.24
CA VAL A 484 17.97 -4.81 -12.20
C VAL A 484 18.00 -4.42 -10.73
N ALA A 485 19.00 -3.64 -10.33
CA ALA A 485 19.20 -3.18 -8.95
C ALA A 485 19.20 -1.66 -8.86
N TRP A 486 18.74 -1.11 -7.75
CA TRP A 486 18.72 0.33 -7.49
C TRP A 486 19.30 0.67 -6.12
N HIS A 487 19.71 1.93 -5.98
CA HIS A 487 20.18 2.48 -4.71
C HIS A 487 19.95 3.99 -4.72
N PHE A 488 18.85 4.42 -4.11
CA PHE A 488 18.40 5.81 -3.99
C PHE A 488 18.27 6.16 -2.50
N PRO A 489 19.36 6.52 -1.82
CA PRO A 489 19.43 6.49 -0.36
C PRO A 489 18.76 7.69 0.33
N ASN A 490 18.41 8.72 -0.43
CA ASN A 490 18.03 10.04 0.08
C ASN A 490 16.56 10.12 0.51
N GLU A 491 16.13 9.20 1.36
CA GLU A 491 14.83 9.33 2.03
C GLU A 491 14.96 10.05 3.38
N LYS A 492 13.89 10.71 3.84
CA LYS A 492 13.88 11.51 5.08
C LYS A 492 14.51 10.78 6.29
N ASN A 493 14.22 9.49 6.46
CA ASN A 493 14.72 8.65 7.56
C ASN A 493 15.85 7.69 7.12
N GLY A 494 16.36 7.87 5.90
CA GLY A 494 17.25 6.93 5.21
C GLY A 494 16.58 5.58 4.94
N LEU A 495 17.32 4.68 4.29
CA LEU A 495 16.82 3.36 3.89
C LEU A 495 17.74 2.25 4.40
N HIS A 496 17.18 1.16 4.92
CA HIS A 496 17.97 0.13 5.58
C HIS A 496 19.02 -0.52 4.65
N TYR A 497 18.72 -0.63 3.36
CA TYR A 497 19.65 -1.21 2.40
C TYR A 497 20.91 -0.34 2.18
N SER A 498 20.86 0.98 2.43
CA SER A 498 22.02 1.87 2.22
C SER A 498 23.11 1.68 3.29
N VAL A 499 22.75 1.11 4.45
CA VAL A 499 23.72 0.69 5.48
C VAL A 499 24.55 -0.51 5.01
N ARG A 500 24.03 -1.28 4.04
CA ARG A 500 24.61 -2.55 3.60
C ARG A 500 25.35 -2.47 2.28
N PHE A 501 25.00 -1.51 1.43
CA PHE A 501 25.53 -1.37 0.09
C PHE A 501 25.83 0.10 -0.17
N ALA A 502 26.98 0.39 -0.79
CA ALA A 502 27.34 1.75 -1.16
C ALA A 502 26.59 2.24 -2.41
N ASP A 503 26.25 1.31 -3.31
CA ASP A 503 25.55 1.60 -4.56
C ASP A 503 24.83 0.36 -5.13
N SER A 504 24.10 0.55 -6.23
CA SER A 504 23.34 -0.50 -6.92
C SER A 504 24.23 -1.57 -7.59
N SER A 505 25.49 -1.26 -7.86
CA SER A 505 26.43 -2.20 -8.46
C SER A 505 26.89 -3.25 -7.45
N GLU A 506 27.07 -2.85 -6.18
CA GLU A 506 27.34 -3.77 -5.07
C GLU A 506 26.14 -4.70 -4.80
N VAL A 507 24.91 -4.17 -4.85
CA VAL A 507 23.68 -4.96 -4.73
C VAL A 507 23.62 -6.01 -5.85
N ALA A 508 23.78 -5.59 -7.10
CA ALA A 508 23.75 -6.49 -8.25
C ALA A 508 24.83 -7.58 -8.15
N LYS A 509 26.04 -7.21 -7.76
CA LYS A 509 27.15 -8.15 -7.55
C LYS A 509 26.82 -9.19 -6.49
N TYR A 510 26.34 -8.76 -5.31
CA TYR A 510 25.97 -9.68 -4.25
C TYR A 510 24.93 -10.70 -4.72
N ILE A 511 23.91 -10.23 -5.45
CA ILE A 511 22.87 -11.11 -5.98
C ILE A 511 23.42 -12.10 -7.00
N LEU A 512 24.28 -11.66 -7.92
CA LEU A 512 24.89 -12.56 -8.91
C LEU A 512 25.79 -13.62 -8.27
N ASP A 513 26.62 -13.22 -7.30
CA ASP A 513 27.53 -14.11 -6.57
C ASP A 513 26.76 -15.14 -5.72
N ASN A 514 25.56 -14.80 -5.25
CA ASN A 514 24.71 -15.65 -4.40
C ASN A 514 23.45 -16.19 -5.12
N HIS A 515 23.33 -15.99 -6.44
CA HIS A 515 22.10 -16.22 -7.19
C HIS A 515 21.54 -17.63 -6.99
N LYS A 516 22.42 -18.64 -6.97
CA LYS A 516 22.02 -20.04 -6.80
C LYS A 516 21.22 -20.25 -5.51
N THR A 517 21.69 -19.70 -4.39
CA THR A 517 21.04 -19.86 -3.08
C THR A 517 19.78 -19.01 -3.01
N LEU A 518 19.88 -17.72 -3.35
CA LEU A 518 18.74 -16.78 -3.31
C LEU A 518 17.56 -17.26 -4.17
N ALA A 519 17.84 -17.75 -5.39
CA ALA A 519 16.83 -18.30 -6.27
C ALA A 519 16.26 -19.63 -5.76
N ALA A 520 17.10 -20.50 -5.20
CA ALA A 520 16.63 -21.78 -4.65
C ALA A 520 15.70 -21.56 -3.45
N ASP A 521 16.07 -20.70 -2.51
CA ASP A 521 15.29 -20.45 -1.31
C ASP A 521 13.97 -19.71 -1.61
N THR A 522 13.98 -18.76 -2.55
CA THR A 522 12.76 -18.07 -3.00
C THR A 522 11.80 -19.02 -3.72
N ARG A 523 12.32 -19.90 -4.59
CA ARG A 523 11.52 -20.95 -5.24
C ARG A 523 10.99 -21.96 -4.23
N LEU A 524 11.81 -22.36 -3.25
CA LEU A 524 11.40 -23.28 -2.19
C LEU A 524 10.21 -22.71 -1.40
N TRP A 525 10.23 -21.42 -1.06
CA TRP A 525 9.10 -20.78 -0.40
C TRP A 525 7.81 -20.84 -1.23
N ARG A 526 7.87 -20.40 -2.50
CA ARG A 526 6.73 -20.50 -3.43
C ARG A 526 6.24 -21.94 -3.51
N ASP A 527 7.14 -22.88 -3.79
CA ASP A 527 6.79 -24.28 -4.05
C ASP A 527 6.16 -24.94 -2.82
N ILE A 528 6.69 -24.71 -1.61
CA ILE A 528 6.08 -25.20 -0.36
C ILE A 528 4.68 -24.62 -0.17
N TYR A 529 4.47 -23.33 -0.42
CA TYR A 529 3.17 -22.71 -0.26
C TYR A 529 2.13 -23.34 -1.20
N TYR A 530 2.50 -23.55 -2.47
CA TYR A 530 1.64 -24.16 -3.47
C TYR A 530 1.57 -25.70 -3.41
N ASP A 531 2.43 -26.38 -2.65
CA ASP A 531 2.33 -27.82 -2.35
C ASP A 531 1.27 -28.13 -1.27
N SER A 532 0.57 -27.12 -0.78
CA SER A 532 -0.65 -27.26 0.04
C SER A 532 -1.70 -28.15 -0.65
N THR A 533 -2.67 -28.69 0.10
CA THR A 533 -3.84 -29.40 -0.48
C THR A 533 -5.02 -28.48 -0.77
N LEU A 534 -4.92 -27.19 -0.46
CA LEU A 534 -6.00 -26.21 -0.66
C LEU A 534 -6.21 -25.86 -2.15
N PRO A 535 -7.38 -25.39 -2.58
CA PRO A 535 -7.60 -24.90 -3.95
C PRO A 535 -6.62 -23.80 -4.38
N TYR A 536 -6.21 -23.79 -5.65
CA TYR A 536 -5.28 -22.78 -6.19
C TYR A 536 -5.82 -21.36 -6.05
N TRP A 537 -7.11 -21.14 -6.36
CA TRP A 537 -7.74 -19.82 -6.24
C TRP A 537 -7.61 -19.25 -4.82
N LEU A 538 -7.70 -20.11 -3.80
CA LEU A 538 -7.59 -19.70 -2.39
C LEU A 538 -6.13 -19.41 -2.03
N LEU A 539 -5.20 -20.23 -2.51
CA LEU A 539 -3.76 -20.00 -2.32
C LEU A 539 -3.32 -18.68 -2.94
N ASP A 540 -3.69 -18.42 -4.20
CA ASP A 540 -3.33 -17.18 -4.90
C ASP A 540 -3.89 -15.95 -4.15
N ARG A 541 -5.15 -16.02 -3.68
CA ARG A 541 -5.80 -14.95 -2.91
C ARG A 541 -5.17 -14.71 -1.54
N LEU A 542 -4.70 -15.74 -0.85
CA LEU A 542 -4.06 -15.61 0.45
C LEU A 542 -2.59 -15.20 0.35
N HIS A 543 -1.88 -15.62 -0.71
CA HIS A 543 -0.44 -15.37 -0.84
C HIS A 543 -0.15 -13.98 -1.36
N SER A 544 -0.95 -13.52 -2.34
CA SER A 544 -0.79 -12.20 -2.96
C SER A 544 -0.89 -11.06 -1.95
N THR A 545 -1.64 -11.23 -0.86
CA THR A 545 -1.77 -10.21 0.19
C THR A 545 -0.50 -10.00 1.01
N VAL A 546 0.58 -10.74 0.78
CA VAL A 546 1.89 -10.50 1.42
C VAL A 546 2.74 -9.50 0.62
N SER A 547 2.37 -9.25 -0.64
CA SER A 547 3.11 -8.39 -1.55
C SER A 547 3.20 -6.93 -1.10
N TYR A 548 2.35 -6.47 -0.17
CA TYR A 548 2.43 -5.12 0.42
C TYR A 548 3.76 -4.84 1.11
N LEU A 549 4.52 -5.88 1.48
CA LEU A 549 5.87 -5.67 2.03
C LEU A 549 6.83 -5.10 0.99
N ALA A 550 6.56 -5.31 -0.30
CA ALA A 550 7.30 -4.80 -1.45
C ALA A 550 6.63 -3.58 -2.11
N THR A 551 5.65 -2.96 -1.45
CA THR A 551 4.97 -1.74 -1.93
C THR A 551 5.42 -0.51 -1.15
N GLY A 552 5.01 0.68 -1.60
CA GLY A 552 5.20 1.96 -0.89
C GLY A 552 4.47 2.02 0.47
N THR A 553 3.68 1.00 0.81
CA THR A 553 3.07 0.83 2.13
C THR A 553 4.12 0.64 3.21
N CYS A 554 5.29 0.06 2.91
CA CYS A 554 6.29 -0.27 3.91
C CYS A 554 7.59 0.50 3.70
N GLU A 555 8.16 0.96 4.80
CA GLU A 555 9.47 1.61 4.86
C GLU A 555 10.36 0.85 5.84
N TRP A 556 11.64 0.73 5.51
CA TRP A 556 12.63 0.22 6.44
C TRP A 556 13.76 1.23 6.53
N TRP A 557 13.81 1.93 7.66
CA TRP A 557 14.69 3.08 7.84
C TRP A 557 16.14 2.67 8.12
N GLU A 558 17.06 3.60 7.93
CA GLU A 558 18.49 3.38 8.12
C GLU A 558 18.82 2.82 9.52
N ASN A 559 18.13 3.31 10.55
CA ASN A 559 18.29 2.88 11.94
C ASN A 559 17.70 1.49 12.25
N GLY A 560 17.10 0.82 11.27
CA GLY A 560 16.47 -0.50 11.40
C GLY A 560 15.00 -0.46 11.82
N ARG A 561 14.41 0.71 12.07
CA ARG A 561 12.96 0.85 12.33
C ARG A 561 12.19 0.44 11.08
N PHE A 562 11.26 -0.48 11.27
CA PHE A 562 10.24 -0.76 10.27
C PHE A 562 9.06 0.16 10.52
N TRP A 563 8.65 0.87 9.49
CA TRP A 563 7.50 1.75 9.49
C TRP A 563 6.61 1.37 8.33
N ALA A 564 5.32 1.65 8.46
CA ALA A 564 4.40 1.35 7.41
C ALA A 564 3.15 2.21 7.53
N TRP A 565 2.53 2.44 6.39
CA TRP A 565 1.26 3.12 6.25
C TRP A 565 0.11 2.12 6.49
N GLU A 566 -1.07 2.64 6.78
CA GLU A 566 -2.30 1.84 6.84
C GLU A 566 -2.63 1.20 5.49
N GLY A 567 -2.41 1.96 4.42
CA GLY A 567 -2.52 1.64 3.01
C GLY A 567 -1.63 2.60 2.21
N VAL A 568 -1.59 2.47 0.89
CA VAL A 568 -0.83 3.44 0.06
C VAL A 568 -1.49 4.81 0.19
N ASP A 569 -0.69 5.83 0.52
CA ASP A 569 -1.10 7.23 0.69
C ASP A 569 -2.07 7.58 1.85
N CYS A 570 -2.60 6.62 2.59
CA CYS A 570 -3.23 6.88 3.88
C CYS A 570 -3.20 5.63 4.73
N CYS A 571 -3.11 5.73 6.05
CA CYS A 571 -2.80 6.89 6.88
C CYS A 571 -1.47 6.62 7.58
N GLU A 572 -0.79 7.66 8.04
CA GLU A 572 0.59 7.53 8.53
C GLU A 572 0.69 6.66 9.78
N GLY A 573 1.81 5.97 9.93
CA GLY A 573 2.11 5.16 11.11
C GLY A 573 1.67 3.72 10.98
N THR A 574 2.47 2.84 11.61
CA THR A 574 2.19 1.41 11.74
C THR A 574 1.03 1.24 12.72
N CYS A 575 -0.16 1.61 12.24
CA CYS A 575 -1.31 1.93 13.04
C CYS A 575 -1.76 0.71 13.83
N THR A 576 -1.73 0.80 15.17
CA THR A 576 -1.80 -0.40 16.02
C THR A 576 -3.12 -1.16 15.87
N HIS A 577 -4.21 -0.48 15.51
CA HIS A 577 -5.53 -1.07 15.32
C HIS A 577 -5.71 -1.74 13.94
N VAL A 578 -5.22 -1.15 12.84
CA VAL A 578 -5.27 -1.80 11.51
C VAL A 578 -4.23 -2.91 11.40
N TRP A 579 -3.01 -2.68 11.88
CA TRP A 579 -1.97 -3.70 11.94
C TRP A 579 -2.25 -4.79 12.98
N ASN A 580 -3.36 -4.68 13.71
CA ASN A 580 -3.92 -5.75 14.51
C ASN A 580 -4.45 -6.92 13.66
N TYR A 581 -4.82 -6.66 12.40
CA TYR A 581 -5.25 -7.68 11.42
C TYR A 581 -4.05 -8.27 10.63
N ALA A 582 -2.91 -7.60 10.62
CA ALA A 582 -1.73 -8.00 9.84
C ALA A 582 -0.90 -9.08 10.57
N HIS A 583 -1.18 -10.36 10.28
CA HIS A 583 -0.43 -11.48 10.86
C HIS A 583 0.72 -11.99 9.99
N SER A 584 0.60 -11.91 8.66
CA SER A 584 1.51 -12.59 7.74
C SER A 584 2.96 -12.11 7.86
N HIS A 585 3.21 -10.80 7.96
CA HIS A 585 4.59 -10.30 8.12
C HIS A 585 5.24 -10.79 9.41
N ALA A 586 4.48 -10.93 10.51
CA ALA A 586 5.02 -11.42 11.77
C ALA A 586 5.39 -12.90 11.68
N MET A 587 4.55 -13.69 11.01
CA MET A 587 4.78 -15.12 10.77
C MET A 587 5.98 -15.37 9.84
N LEU A 588 6.12 -14.54 8.81
CA LEU A 588 7.19 -14.68 7.81
C LEU A 588 8.50 -14.01 8.25
N PHE A 589 8.43 -12.88 8.94
CA PHE A 589 9.58 -12.08 9.37
C PHE A 589 9.44 -11.63 10.84
N PRO A 590 9.57 -12.56 11.81
CA PRO A 590 9.37 -12.26 13.23
C PRO A 590 10.27 -11.15 13.77
N HIS A 591 11.47 -11.00 13.18
CA HIS A 591 12.37 -9.91 13.53
C HIS A 591 11.76 -8.54 13.25
N ILE A 592 11.13 -8.35 12.08
CA ILE A 592 10.46 -7.09 11.72
C ILE A 592 9.31 -6.81 12.71
N ALA A 593 8.49 -7.82 13.04
CA ALA A 593 7.42 -7.62 13.99
C ALA A 593 7.93 -7.19 15.37
N ARG A 594 9.03 -7.77 15.86
CA ARG A 594 9.67 -7.34 17.12
C ARG A 594 10.21 -5.91 17.06
N THR A 595 10.83 -5.50 15.94
CA THR A 595 11.28 -4.11 15.80
C THR A 595 10.13 -3.13 15.82
N ILE A 596 8.96 -3.48 15.27
CA ILE A 596 7.74 -2.66 15.43
C ILE A 596 7.39 -2.58 16.92
N ARG A 597 7.30 -3.70 17.64
CA ARG A 597 6.97 -3.67 19.08
C ARG A 597 7.96 -2.80 19.88
N GLU A 598 9.26 -2.94 19.64
CA GLU A 598 10.30 -2.29 20.43
C GLU A 598 10.52 -0.81 20.05
N MET A 599 10.38 -0.43 18.78
CA MET A 599 10.69 0.91 18.28
C MET A 599 9.46 1.78 17.97
N GLN A 600 8.30 1.16 17.74
CA GLN A 600 7.02 1.86 17.55
C GLN A 600 6.22 1.84 18.84
N ASP A 601 5.79 0.66 19.28
CA ASP A 601 4.71 0.57 20.25
C ASP A 601 5.21 0.82 21.69
N LEU A 602 6.34 0.22 22.05
CA LEU A 602 6.87 0.25 23.41
C LEU A 602 8.00 1.26 23.61
N GLU A 603 8.51 1.90 22.56
CA GLU A 603 9.46 3.01 22.71
C GLU A 603 8.76 4.23 23.32
N LEU A 604 9.50 5.00 24.11
CA LEU A 604 8.98 6.16 24.80
C LEU A 604 8.49 7.20 23.80
N ARG A 605 7.38 7.86 24.13
CA ARG A 605 6.80 8.96 23.33
C ARG A 605 7.81 10.07 22.99
N GLU A 606 8.73 10.37 23.91
CA GLU A 606 9.81 11.35 23.71
C GLU A 606 10.85 10.94 22.65
N ASN A 607 10.94 9.64 22.36
CA ASN A 607 11.82 9.05 21.34
C ASN A 607 11.03 8.64 20.09
N GLU A 608 9.91 9.33 19.81
CA GLU A 608 9.05 9.07 18.66
C GLU A 608 8.36 7.68 18.65
N GLY A 609 8.29 7.02 19.81
CA GLY A 609 7.46 5.84 20.01
C GLY A 609 6.03 6.19 20.46
N GLY A 610 5.22 5.17 20.74
CA GLY A 610 3.84 5.30 21.20
C GLY A 610 3.67 5.19 22.71
N PHE A 611 4.67 4.78 23.48
CA PHE A 611 4.47 4.45 24.88
C PHE A 611 4.56 5.67 25.81
N HIS A 612 3.49 5.90 26.58
CA HIS A 612 3.42 6.89 27.64
C HIS A 612 3.71 6.22 29.00
N PRO A 613 4.87 6.45 29.62
CA PRO A 613 5.27 5.72 30.83
C PRO A 613 4.38 5.98 32.06
N ASP A 614 3.81 7.19 32.17
CA ASP A 614 2.99 7.58 33.33
C ASP A 614 1.64 6.85 33.34
N THR A 615 1.01 6.73 32.17
CA THR A 615 -0.34 6.17 32.02
C THR A 615 -0.33 4.71 31.57
N GLY A 616 0.62 4.32 30.72
CA GLY A 616 0.62 3.05 30.00
C GLY A 616 -0.09 3.10 28.64
N LEU A 617 -0.54 4.28 28.19
CA LEU A 617 -1.09 4.43 26.83
C LEU A 617 -0.03 4.05 25.79
N VAL A 618 -0.43 3.29 24.78
CA VAL A 618 0.29 3.09 23.53
C VAL A 618 -0.47 3.86 22.45
N GLY A 619 0.05 5.02 22.08
CA GLY A 619 -0.50 5.86 21.03
C GLY A 619 -0.55 5.13 19.70
N PHE A 620 -1.73 5.02 19.11
CA PHE A 620 -1.95 4.03 18.05
C PHE A 620 -1.19 4.33 16.73
N ARG A 621 -0.69 5.56 16.53
CA ARG A 621 0.21 5.95 15.43
C ARG A 621 1.56 6.49 15.93
N SER A 622 2.04 6.07 17.11
CA SER A 622 3.13 6.76 17.85
C SER A 622 2.83 8.23 18.14
N ASN A 623 1.56 8.51 18.41
CA ASN A 623 1.02 9.83 18.73
C ASN A 623 0.43 9.81 20.15
N ASP A 624 -0.38 10.81 20.49
CA ASP A 624 -0.99 10.93 21.82
C ASP A 624 -2.45 10.44 21.86
N ALA A 625 -2.90 9.77 20.79
CA ALA A 625 -4.29 9.36 20.60
C ALA A 625 -4.49 7.87 20.96
N ASP A 626 -5.66 7.55 21.50
CA ASP A 626 -6.02 6.20 21.96
C ASP A 626 -6.88 5.45 20.93
N ALA A 627 -6.64 4.15 20.80
CA ALA A 627 -7.53 3.21 20.14
C ALA A 627 -7.58 1.98 21.03
N ALA A 628 -8.75 1.69 21.60
CA ALA A 628 -8.92 0.70 22.65
C ALA A 628 -8.59 -0.71 22.14
N ASP A 629 -8.98 -1.04 20.91
CA ASP A 629 -8.61 -2.27 20.20
C ASP A 629 -7.11 -2.34 19.85
N GLY A 630 -6.52 -1.22 19.43
CA GLY A 630 -5.07 -1.09 19.20
C GLY A 630 -4.23 -1.29 20.47
N GLN A 631 -4.68 -0.72 21.59
CA GLN A 631 -4.04 -0.86 22.91
C GLN A 631 -3.99 -2.32 23.36
N VAL A 632 -5.13 -3.01 23.37
CA VAL A 632 -5.17 -4.44 23.75
C VAL A 632 -4.53 -5.33 22.70
N GLY A 633 -4.63 -4.95 21.42
CA GLY A 633 -3.95 -5.58 20.30
C GLY A 633 -2.44 -5.56 20.47
N THR A 634 -1.84 -4.47 20.97
CA THR A 634 -0.40 -4.38 21.24
C THR A 634 0.07 -5.43 22.24
N ILE A 635 -0.72 -5.74 23.27
CA ILE A 635 -0.40 -6.79 24.25
C ILE A 635 -0.45 -8.18 23.60
N LEU A 636 -1.48 -8.44 22.78
CA LEU A 636 -1.63 -9.68 22.03
C LEU A 636 -0.49 -9.89 21.03
N LYS A 637 -0.11 -8.82 20.30
CA LYS A 637 1.05 -8.80 19.41
C LYS A 637 2.35 -9.06 20.18
N CYS A 638 2.58 -8.43 21.33
CA CYS A 638 3.76 -8.72 22.15
C CYS A 638 3.83 -10.21 22.55
N TYR A 639 2.70 -10.82 22.91
CA TYR A 639 2.68 -12.25 23.20
C TYR A 639 2.97 -13.10 21.97
N ARG A 640 2.39 -12.79 20.79
CA ARG A 640 2.74 -13.46 19.52
C ARG A 640 4.25 -13.38 19.28
N GLU A 641 4.84 -12.21 19.44
CA GLU A 641 6.24 -11.95 19.13
C GLU A 641 7.18 -12.74 20.07
N HIS A 642 6.82 -12.88 21.34
CA HIS A 642 7.48 -13.76 22.31
C HIS A 642 7.31 -15.25 21.98
N ARG A 643 6.12 -15.68 21.57
CA ARG A 643 5.86 -17.06 21.13
C ARG A 643 6.66 -17.44 19.87
N MET A 644 7.17 -16.44 19.16
CA MET A 644 7.97 -16.56 17.94
C MET A 644 9.48 -16.33 18.18
N THR A 645 9.94 -16.28 19.43
CA THR A 645 11.37 -16.31 19.79
C THR A 645 11.77 -17.66 20.35
N SER A 646 13.05 -18.01 20.22
CA SER A 646 13.63 -19.24 20.78
C SER A 646 13.93 -19.13 22.29
N ASP A 647 13.87 -17.92 22.83
CA ASP A 647 14.17 -17.59 24.21
C ASP A 647 13.25 -16.48 24.72
N ASN A 648 13.41 -16.13 26.00
CA ASN A 648 12.56 -15.20 26.71
C ASN A 648 13.07 -13.76 26.68
N SER A 649 14.17 -13.48 25.97
CA SER A 649 14.87 -12.20 26.06
C SER A 649 14.00 -11.03 25.59
N PHE A 650 13.16 -11.25 24.58
CA PHE A 650 12.20 -10.24 24.13
C PHE A 650 11.19 -9.90 25.23
N LEU A 651 10.60 -10.91 25.87
CA LEU A 651 9.62 -10.68 26.93
C LEU A 651 10.28 -10.07 28.17
N GLU A 652 11.45 -10.58 28.59
CA GLU A 652 12.19 -10.05 29.75
C GLU A 652 12.50 -8.56 29.63
N ARG A 653 12.96 -8.11 28.46
CA ARG A 653 13.27 -6.69 28.21
C ARG A 653 12.02 -5.80 28.23
N ASN A 654 10.92 -6.31 27.67
CA ASN A 654 9.73 -5.50 27.37
C ASN A 654 8.62 -5.64 28.44
N TRP A 655 8.70 -6.63 29.33
CA TRP A 655 7.65 -6.95 30.30
C TRP A 655 7.17 -5.76 31.14
N PRO A 656 8.05 -4.89 31.70
CA PRO A 656 7.59 -3.76 32.48
C PRO A 656 6.64 -2.82 31.70
N ARG A 657 6.93 -2.58 30.41
CA ARG A 657 6.11 -1.73 29.54
C ARG A 657 4.84 -2.45 29.10
N ILE A 658 4.93 -3.74 28.76
CA ILE A 658 3.76 -4.58 28.43
C ILE A 658 2.77 -4.63 29.60
N LYS A 659 3.26 -4.88 30.82
CA LYS A 659 2.44 -4.89 32.04
C LYS A 659 1.76 -3.54 32.27
N LYS A 660 2.50 -2.43 32.11
CA LYS A 660 1.96 -1.08 32.27
C LYS A 660 0.91 -0.75 31.21
N ALA A 661 1.10 -1.20 29.97
CA ALA A 661 0.11 -1.07 28.91
C ALA A 661 -1.18 -1.88 29.17
N MET A 662 -1.06 -3.10 29.71
CA MET A 662 -2.21 -3.88 30.17
C MET A 662 -2.91 -3.20 31.35
N GLN A 663 -2.16 -2.62 32.28
CA GLN A 663 -2.74 -1.90 33.41
C GLN A 663 -3.56 -0.68 32.95
N TYR A 664 -3.15 0.04 31.91
CA TYR A 664 -3.95 1.11 31.31
C TYR A 664 -5.35 0.62 30.89
N SER A 665 -5.45 -0.53 30.23
CA SER A 665 -6.75 -1.11 29.84
C SER A 665 -7.57 -1.61 31.03
N ILE A 666 -6.92 -2.14 32.09
CA ILE A 666 -7.59 -2.49 33.35
C ILE A 666 -8.14 -1.23 34.05
N ASP A 667 -7.44 -0.10 33.95
CA ASP A 667 -7.90 1.17 34.50
C ASP A 667 -9.13 1.70 33.73
N GLN A 668 -9.30 1.37 32.44
CA GLN A 668 -10.50 1.70 31.66
C GLN A 668 -11.71 0.82 31.99
N ASP A 669 -11.50 -0.44 32.38
CA ASP A 669 -12.52 -1.32 32.98
C ASP A 669 -13.02 -0.70 34.30
N GLY A 670 -12.11 -0.15 35.11
CA GLY A 670 -12.42 0.76 36.21
C GLY A 670 -13.03 0.11 37.46
N ASN A 671 -13.66 -1.06 37.33
CA ASN A 671 -14.17 -1.86 38.44
C ASN A 671 -13.59 -3.29 38.48
N GLU A 672 -12.72 -3.61 37.51
CA GLU A 672 -12.06 -4.90 37.32
C GLU A 672 -13.05 -6.07 37.13
N ASP A 673 -14.26 -5.82 36.63
CA ASP A 673 -15.27 -6.85 36.37
C ASP A 673 -15.07 -7.55 35.01
N GLY A 674 -14.07 -7.10 34.26
CA GLY A 674 -13.67 -7.64 32.97
C GLY A 674 -14.43 -7.06 31.79
N MET A 675 -15.12 -5.94 31.95
CA MET A 675 -15.83 -5.25 30.86
C MET A 675 -15.49 -3.76 30.83
N ILE A 676 -15.04 -3.28 29.67
CA ILE A 676 -14.81 -1.85 29.44
C ILE A 676 -16.13 -1.23 28.98
N GLU A 677 -16.60 -0.22 29.72
CA GLU A 677 -17.90 0.44 29.46
C GLU A 677 -17.78 1.92 29.11
N ASN A 678 -16.59 2.51 29.30
CA ASN A 678 -16.33 3.89 28.93
C ASN A 678 -16.09 4.04 27.41
N ARG A 679 -15.62 5.22 26.97
CA ARG A 679 -15.33 5.52 25.57
C ARG A 679 -14.26 4.55 25.04
N GLN A 680 -14.59 3.85 23.96
CA GLN A 680 -13.72 2.90 23.28
C GLN A 680 -13.57 3.31 21.81
N HIS A 681 -12.66 4.23 21.54
CA HIS A 681 -12.27 4.56 20.17
C HIS A 681 -11.63 3.33 19.52
N ASN A 682 -11.90 3.07 18.24
CA ASN A 682 -11.49 1.81 17.61
C ASN A 682 -11.34 1.91 16.09
N THR A 683 -10.92 0.81 15.45
CA THR A 683 -10.60 0.77 14.01
C THR A 683 -11.72 1.14 13.03
N TYR A 684 -12.97 1.27 13.49
CA TYR A 684 -14.06 1.79 12.66
C TYR A 684 -14.13 3.33 12.66
N ASP A 685 -13.11 3.99 13.22
CA ASP A 685 -13.00 5.45 13.37
C ASP A 685 -14.17 6.08 14.15
N VAL A 686 -14.79 5.29 15.03
CA VAL A 686 -15.91 5.70 15.89
C VAL A 686 -15.66 5.31 17.34
N ASP A 687 -16.43 5.91 18.23
CA ASP A 687 -16.41 5.57 19.65
C ASP A 687 -17.55 4.59 19.96
N TYR A 688 -17.20 3.42 20.48
CA TYR A 688 -18.18 2.57 21.17
C TYR A 688 -18.28 2.94 22.64
N TYR A 689 -19.49 2.83 23.18
CA TYR A 689 -19.79 3.02 24.61
C TYR A 689 -20.50 1.79 25.17
N GLY A 690 -20.41 1.57 26.47
CA GLY A 690 -21.00 0.41 27.11
C GLY A 690 -20.27 -0.90 26.80
N ALA A 691 -20.76 -1.99 27.41
CA ALA A 691 -20.12 -3.29 27.28
C ALA A 691 -20.41 -3.88 25.90
N ASN A 692 -19.36 -4.27 25.17
CA ASN A 692 -19.43 -4.84 23.84
C ASN A 692 -18.36 -5.94 23.69
N THR A 693 -18.49 -6.79 22.68
CA THR A 693 -17.53 -7.89 22.44
C THR A 693 -16.49 -7.59 21.37
N PHE A 694 -16.60 -6.50 20.62
CA PHE A 694 -15.55 -6.10 19.69
C PHE A 694 -14.23 -5.82 20.44
N VAL A 695 -14.21 -4.76 21.25
CA VAL A 695 -13.05 -4.44 22.11
C VAL A 695 -13.01 -5.39 23.31
N GLY A 696 -14.17 -5.73 23.88
CA GLY A 696 -14.23 -6.57 25.08
C GLY A 696 -13.63 -7.97 24.88
N SER A 697 -13.84 -8.62 23.72
CA SER A 697 -13.22 -9.92 23.46
C SER A 697 -11.70 -9.82 23.34
N LEU A 698 -11.17 -8.76 22.72
CA LEU A 698 -9.74 -8.51 22.65
C LEU A 698 -9.15 -8.26 24.04
N TYR A 699 -9.84 -7.49 24.89
CA TYR A 699 -9.44 -7.26 26.28
C TYR A 699 -9.35 -8.57 27.07
N LEU A 700 -10.34 -9.45 26.95
CA LEU A 700 -10.30 -10.78 27.60
C LEU A 700 -9.16 -11.65 27.09
N ALA A 701 -8.89 -11.63 25.77
CA ALA A 701 -7.75 -12.32 25.20
C ALA A 701 -6.42 -11.74 25.70
N ALA A 702 -6.30 -10.42 25.80
CA ALA A 702 -5.11 -9.72 26.28
C ALA A 702 -4.85 -9.99 27.77
N LEU A 703 -5.90 -10.08 28.60
CA LEU A 703 -5.80 -10.52 29.99
C LEU A 703 -5.26 -11.96 30.09
N ARG A 704 -5.74 -12.87 29.24
CA ARG A 704 -5.21 -14.25 29.17
C ARG A 704 -3.77 -14.31 28.71
N ALA A 705 -3.41 -13.56 27.68
CA ALA A 705 -2.03 -13.46 27.22
C ALA A 705 -1.12 -12.89 28.33
N SER A 706 -1.58 -11.86 29.02
CA SER A 706 -0.87 -11.22 30.12
C SER A 706 -0.68 -12.15 31.31
N GLU A 707 -1.67 -12.97 31.65
CA GLU A 707 -1.53 -14.00 32.69
C GLU A 707 -0.41 -14.99 32.35
N GLU A 708 -0.35 -15.48 31.11
CA GLU A 708 0.69 -16.43 30.70
C GLU A 708 2.07 -15.77 30.65
N MET A 709 2.18 -14.55 30.11
CA MET A 709 3.44 -13.78 30.13
C MET A 709 3.92 -13.49 31.55
N ALA A 710 3.02 -13.11 32.45
CA ALA A 710 3.35 -12.80 33.85
C ALA A 710 3.88 -14.03 34.60
N LYS A 711 3.27 -15.20 34.41
CA LYS A 711 3.77 -16.47 34.99
C LYS A 711 5.19 -16.77 34.54
N GLU A 712 5.48 -16.55 33.26
CA GLU A 712 6.80 -16.80 32.67
C GLU A 712 7.86 -15.83 33.20
N MET A 713 7.48 -14.58 33.48
CA MET A 713 8.35 -13.56 34.10
C MET A 713 8.43 -13.67 35.62
N GLY A 714 7.73 -14.62 36.25
CA GLY A 714 7.68 -14.78 37.70
C GLY A 714 6.85 -13.72 38.44
N ASP A 715 6.06 -12.93 37.71
CA ASP A 715 5.15 -11.90 38.24
C ASP A 715 3.78 -12.51 38.59
N TYR A 716 3.79 -13.44 39.55
CA TYR A 716 2.61 -14.23 39.89
C TYR A 716 1.45 -13.38 40.45
N GLU A 717 1.74 -12.26 41.10
CA GLU A 717 0.71 -11.33 41.58
C GLU A 717 -0.09 -10.75 40.41
N PHE A 718 0.59 -10.26 39.36
CA PHE A 718 -0.10 -9.76 38.19
C PHE A 718 -0.79 -10.87 37.41
N ALA A 719 -0.20 -12.07 37.35
CA ALA A 719 -0.83 -13.23 36.73
C ALA A 719 -2.18 -13.57 37.39
N GLU A 720 -2.22 -13.63 38.73
CA GLU A 720 -3.46 -13.89 39.48
C GLU A 720 -4.49 -12.78 39.24
N LYS A 721 -4.07 -11.52 39.24
CA LYS A 721 -4.94 -10.37 38.94
C LYS A 721 -5.58 -10.49 37.55
N ALA A 722 -4.75 -10.61 36.50
CA ALA A 722 -5.22 -10.68 35.12
C ALA A 722 -6.16 -11.88 34.91
N GLY A 723 -5.81 -13.04 35.45
CA GLY A 723 -6.64 -14.24 35.37
C GLY A 723 -7.97 -14.15 36.12
N ALA A 724 -8.01 -13.43 37.24
CA ALA A 724 -9.25 -13.18 37.99
C ALA A 724 -10.19 -12.24 37.22
N ILE A 725 -9.67 -11.17 36.63
CA ILE A 725 -10.44 -10.23 35.79
C ILE A 725 -11.01 -10.97 34.58
N TYR A 726 -10.19 -11.74 33.86
CA TYR A 726 -10.64 -12.54 32.72
C TYR A 726 -11.82 -13.45 33.07
N LYS A 727 -11.75 -14.17 34.22
CA LYS A 727 -12.83 -15.08 34.65
C LYS A 727 -14.13 -14.33 34.94
N ARG A 728 -14.06 -13.14 35.53
CA ARG A 728 -15.22 -12.28 35.77
C ARG A 728 -15.79 -11.76 34.46
N GLY A 729 -14.94 -11.22 33.58
CA GLY A 729 -15.33 -10.71 32.26
C GLY A 729 -16.02 -11.77 31.42
N ARG A 730 -15.41 -12.95 31.27
CA ARG A 730 -16.03 -14.10 30.58
C ARG A 730 -17.43 -14.39 31.11
N LYS A 731 -17.63 -14.42 32.42
CA LYS A 731 -18.94 -14.69 33.04
C LYS A 731 -19.92 -13.55 32.80
N ASN A 732 -19.47 -12.30 32.93
CA ASN A 732 -20.30 -11.11 32.79
C ASN A 732 -20.74 -10.89 31.33
N THR A 733 -19.83 -11.08 30.36
CA THR A 733 -20.15 -11.08 28.92
C THR A 733 -21.25 -12.07 28.60
N MET A 734 -21.14 -13.33 29.05
CA MET A 734 -22.18 -14.35 28.80
C MET A 734 -23.50 -14.03 29.48
N LYS A 735 -23.49 -13.28 30.59
CA LYS A 735 -24.71 -12.91 31.31
C LYS A 735 -25.41 -11.71 30.66
N ARG A 736 -24.66 -10.71 30.20
CA ARG A 736 -25.17 -9.41 29.76
C ARG A 736 -25.30 -9.30 28.24
N LEU A 737 -24.37 -9.87 27.49
CA LEU A 737 -24.23 -9.63 26.05
C LEU A 737 -24.68 -10.80 25.18
N TRP A 738 -24.73 -12.02 25.70
CA TRP A 738 -25.16 -13.19 24.93
C TRP A 738 -26.69 -13.23 24.79
N ASN A 739 -27.21 -13.09 23.56
CA ASN A 739 -28.66 -13.10 23.32
C ASN A 739 -29.25 -14.48 22.98
N GLY A 740 -28.41 -15.53 22.98
CA GLY A 740 -28.79 -16.89 22.57
C GLY A 740 -28.26 -17.32 21.21
N GLU A 741 -27.85 -16.37 20.35
CA GLU A 741 -27.37 -16.61 18.98
C GLU A 741 -26.03 -15.91 18.71
N TYR A 742 -25.94 -14.64 19.12
CA TYR A 742 -24.75 -13.80 18.97
C TYR A 742 -24.63 -12.83 20.17
N PHE A 743 -23.57 -12.03 20.18
CA PHE A 743 -23.31 -11.04 21.21
C PHE A 743 -23.78 -9.65 20.79
N ILE A 744 -24.53 -9.00 21.67
CA ILE A 744 -25.00 -7.62 21.50
C ILE A 744 -24.07 -6.62 22.22
N GLN A 745 -24.33 -5.35 22.03
CA GLN A 745 -23.77 -4.25 22.81
C GLN A 745 -24.79 -3.76 23.85
N ASP A 746 -24.40 -3.74 25.12
CA ASP A 746 -25.16 -3.17 26.23
C ASP A 746 -24.78 -1.70 26.39
N VAL A 747 -25.56 -0.81 25.75
CA VAL A 747 -25.31 0.63 25.65
C VAL A 747 -26.59 1.44 25.91
N ASP A 748 -26.42 2.57 26.57
CA ASP A 748 -27.47 3.58 26.73
C ASP A 748 -27.56 4.44 25.45
N LEU A 749 -28.53 4.10 24.58
CA LEU A 749 -28.77 4.82 23.33
C LEU A 749 -29.38 6.22 23.53
N GLU A 750 -30.00 6.51 24.67
CA GLU A 750 -30.46 7.88 24.97
C GLU A 750 -29.25 8.79 25.17
N LYS A 751 -28.20 8.28 25.81
CA LYS A 751 -26.95 8.99 26.04
C LYS A 751 -25.99 8.95 24.83
N HIS A 752 -25.96 7.83 24.11
CA HIS A 752 -25.04 7.58 22.99
C HIS A 752 -25.81 7.10 21.75
N PRO A 753 -26.51 7.99 21.03
CA PRO A 753 -27.48 7.61 20.00
C PRO A 753 -26.88 7.22 18.64
N THR A 754 -25.60 7.49 18.40
CA THR A 754 -24.95 7.30 17.09
C THR A 754 -23.76 6.36 17.15
N HIS A 755 -23.48 5.68 16.04
CA HIS A 755 -22.34 4.77 15.87
C HIS A 755 -22.28 3.63 16.90
N GLN A 756 -23.43 3.23 17.44
CA GLN A 756 -23.56 2.06 18.31
C GLN A 756 -24.30 0.96 17.56
N TYR A 757 -23.96 -0.30 17.80
CA TYR A 757 -24.64 -1.43 17.18
C TYR A 757 -25.76 -2.01 18.04
N ALA A 758 -25.77 -1.79 19.36
CA ALA A 758 -26.81 -2.28 20.27
C ALA A 758 -27.17 -3.76 20.01
N ASN A 759 -28.39 -4.06 19.57
CA ASN A 759 -28.86 -5.43 19.26
C ASN A 759 -28.37 -6.01 17.92
N GLY A 760 -27.60 -5.24 17.16
CA GLY A 760 -27.04 -5.61 15.87
C GLY A 760 -26.07 -6.78 15.96
N CYS A 761 -26.03 -7.58 14.89
CA CYS A 761 -25.04 -8.63 14.68
C CYS A 761 -23.82 -8.03 13.98
N LEU A 762 -22.76 -7.78 14.75
CA LEU A 762 -21.47 -7.28 14.26
C LEU A 762 -20.60 -8.45 13.75
N SER A 763 -19.96 -8.33 12.59
CA SER A 763 -19.11 -9.39 12.03
C SER A 763 -17.84 -9.64 12.84
N ASP A 764 -17.28 -8.60 13.47
CA ASP A 764 -16.02 -8.66 14.24
C ASP A 764 -16.21 -8.92 15.75
N GLN A 765 -17.42 -9.27 16.20
CA GLN A 765 -17.73 -9.50 17.61
C GLN A 765 -16.92 -10.65 18.28
N LEU A 766 -16.17 -11.43 17.50
CA LEU A 766 -15.28 -12.50 17.94
C LEU A 766 -13.79 -12.23 17.64
N PHE A 767 -13.40 -10.99 17.37
CA PHE A 767 -12.02 -10.67 17.00
C PHE A 767 -10.98 -11.12 18.04
N GLY A 768 -11.25 -10.91 19.34
CA GLY A 768 -10.39 -11.42 20.40
C GLY A 768 -10.38 -12.94 20.54
N GLN A 769 -11.46 -13.63 20.17
CA GLN A 769 -11.49 -15.09 20.13
C GLN A 769 -10.62 -15.62 18.98
N ASN A 770 -10.57 -14.93 17.83
CA ASN A 770 -9.62 -15.24 16.76
C ASN A 770 -8.18 -15.11 17.27
N TRP A 771 -7.83 -13.97 17.88
CA TRP A 771 -6.53 -13.76 18.50
C TRP A 771 -6.16 -14.84 19.52
N ALA A 772 -7.10 -15.22 20.39
CA ALA A 772 -6.88 -16.27 21.37
C ALA A 772 -6.54 -17.63 20.71
N HIS A 773 -7.16 -17.97 19.58
CA HIS A 773 -6.80 -19.17 18.82
C HIS A 773 -5.42 -19.05 18.17
N GLN A 774 -5.09 -17.91 17.55
CA GLN A 774 -3.77 -17.67 16.96
C GLN A 774 -2.63 -17.80 17.99
N LEU A 775 -2.91 -17.43 19.24
CA LEU A 775 -1.95 -17.46 20.34
C LEU A 775 -1.95 -18.77 21.14
N GLY A 776 -2.82 -19.73 20.80
CA GLY A 776 -2.95 -20.98 21.55
C GLY A 776 -3.56 -20.83 22.95
N LEU A 777 -4.32 -19.76 23.20
CA LEU A 777 -5.00 -19.48 24.48
C LEU A 777 -6.35 -20.19 24.63
N GLY A 778 -6.84 -20.82 23.55
CA GLY A 778 -8.09 -21.57 23.52
C GLY A 778 -9.34 -20.70 23.48
N TYR A 779 -10.46 -21.23 23.97
CA TYR A 779 -11.76 -20.57 23.97
C TYR A 779 -11.91 -19.58 25.13
N ILE A 780 -12.02 -18.29 24.81
CA ILE A 780 -12.29 -17.23 25.81
C ILE A 780 -13.77 -17.20 26.21
N TYR A 781 -14.67 -17.64 25.34
CA TYR A 781 -16.10 -17.87 25.60
C TYR A 781 -16.45 -19.35 25.49
N PRO A 782 -17.65 -19.83 25.88
CA PRO A 782 -18.06 -21.21 25.61
C PRO A 782 -18.01 -21.54 24.11
N GLU A 783 -17.48 -22.71 23.76
CA GLU A 783 -17.27 -23.14 22.36
C GLU A 783 -18.56 -23.13 21.53
N ASP A 784 -19.67 -23.63 22.10
CA ASP A 784 -20.96 -23.66 21.42
C ASP A 784 -21.48 -22.24 21.10
N SER A 785 -21.27 -21.28 22.01
CA SER A 785 -21.64 -19.88 21.78
C SER A 785 -20.80 -19.26 20.66
N VAL A 786 -19.49 -19.53 20.63
CA VAL A 786 -18.60 -19.06 19.55
C VAL A 786 -19.04 -19.60 18.20
N LYS A 787 -19.32 -20.90 18.09
CA LYS A 787 -19.81 -21.51 16.84
C LYS A 787 -21.15 -20.94 16.41
N THR A 788 -22.09 -20.83 17.34
CA THR A 788 -23.42 -20.24 17.06
C THR A 788 -23.30 -18.78 16.62
N THR A 789 -22.35 -18.02 17.15
CA THR A 789 -22.09 -16.65 16.68
C THR A 789 -21.54 -16.62 15.26
N MET A 790 -20.61 -17.51 14.91
CA MET A 790 -20.12 -17.62 13.53
C MET A 790 -21.24 -17.98 12.54
N ASP A 791 -22.11 -18.92 12.93
CA ASP A 791 -23.31 -19.25 12.15
C ASP A 791 -24.23 -18.03 12.00
N SER A 792 -24.41 -17.25 13.07
CA SER A 792 -25.22 -16.01 13.03
C SER A 792 -24.62 -14.96 12.11
N ILE A 793 -23.30 -14.74 12.15
CA ILE A 793 -22.61 -13.81 11.23
C ILE A 793 -22.78 -14.27 9.79
N TRP A 794 -22.63 -15.57 9.51
CA TRP A 794 -22.92 -16.09 8.17
C TRP A 794 -24.37 -15.84 7.77
N SER A 795 -25.32 -16.14 8.66
CA SER A 795 -26.76 -15.96 8.40
C SER A 795 -27.16 -14.51 8.17
N TYR A 796 -26.64 -13.56 8.95
CA TYR A 796 -27.15 -12.19 8.99
C TYR A 796 -26.25 -11.15 8.32
N ASN A 797 -24.95 -11.41 8.15
CA ASN A 797 -24.01 -10.42 7.61
C ASN A 797 -23.54 -10.75 6.19
N TRP A 798 -23.45 -12.02 5.81
CA TRP A 798 -22.97 -12.39 4.47
C TRP A 798 -24.13 -12.56 3.48
N THR A 799 -24.03 -12.00 2.28
CA THR A 799 -25.04 -12.13 1.22
C THR A 799 -24.41 -12.57 -0.10
N PRO A 800 -25.07 -13.43 -0.90
CA PRO A 800 -24.63 -13.74 -2.26
C PRO A 800 -24.80 -12.55 -3.23
N ASP A 801 -25.66 -11.58 -2.90
CA ASP A 801 -25.87 -10.36 -3.68
C ASP A 801 -26.04 -9.17 -2.72
N ILE A 802 -25.14 -8.19 -2.80
CA ILE A 802 -25.19 -6.95 -2.00
C ILE A 802 -26.27 -5.97 -2.45
N THR A 803 -26.79 -6.11 -3.67
CA THR A 803 -27.68 -5.12 -4.32
C THR A 803 -28.91 -4.79 -3.49
N PRO A 804 -29.68 -5.76 -2.96
CA PRO A 804 -30.89 -5.44 -2.20
C PRO A 804 -30.62 -4.59 -0.96
N TYR A 805 -29.48 -4.82 -0.29
CA TYR A 805 -29.09 -4.04 0.87
C TYR A 805 -28.68 -2.62 0.46
N ASN A 806 -27.87 -2.47 -0.59
CA ASN A 806 -27.39 -1.17 -1.05
C ASN A 806 -28.50 -0.30 -1.68
N GLU A 807 -29.61 -0.89 -2.13
CA GLU A 807 -30.80 -0.15 -2.57
C GLU A 807 -31.52 0.53 -1.39
N ILE A 808 -31.54 -0.12 -0.22
CA ILE A 808 -32.14 0.40 1.02
C ILE A 808 -31.17 1.34 1.74
N HIS A 809 -29.91 0.91 1.85
CA HIS A 809 -28.83 1.58 2.55
C HIS A 809 -27.72 1.91 1.54
N LYS A 810 -27.92 3.00 0.79
CA LYS A 810 -26.93 3.44 -0.21
C LYS A 810 -25.56 3.61 0.45
N PRO A 811 -24.52 2.91 -0.04
CA PRO A 811 -23.19 3.03 0.55
C PRO A 811 -22.60 4.40 0.19
N PHE A 812 -21.85 4.97 1.12
CA PHE A 812 -21.04 6.17 0.83
C PHE A 812 -19.90 5.85 -0.16
N ARG A 813 -19.34 4.64 -0.10
CA ARG A 813 -18.29 4.12 -1.01
C ARG A 813 -18.62 2.72 -1.49
N TRP A 814 -18.39 2.44 -2.77
CA TRP A 814 -18.62 1.13 -3.37
C TRP A 814 -17.33 0.30 -3.34
N TYR A 815 -17.29 -0.72 -2.48
CA TYR A 815 -16.18 -1.69 -2.41
C TYR A 815 -16.45 -2.99 -3.19
N VAL A 816 -17.72 -3.22 -3.54
CA VAL A 816 -18.21 -4.42 -4.20
C VAL A 816 -19.24 -3.95 -5.25
N SER A 817 -19.19 -4.49 -6.46
CA SER A 817 -20.13 -4.11 -7.52
C SER A 817 -21.51 -4.73 -7.29
N PRO A 818 -22.60 -4.14 -7.82
CA PRO A 818 -23.91 -4.79 -7.81
C PRO A 818 -23.85 -6.23 -8.34
N HIS A 819 -24.69 -7.09 -7.79
CA HIS A 819 -24.77 -8.53 -8.07
C HIS A 819 -23.59 -9.39 -7.60
N GLN A 820 -22.65 -8.83 -6.84
CA GLN A 820 -21.58 -9.58 -6.21
C GLN A 820 -21.90 -9.89 -4.74
N ALA A 821 -21.28 -10.97 -4.24
CA ALA A 821 -21.38 -11.36 -2.84
C ALA A 821 -20.57 -10.43 -1.94
N GLY A 822 -21.00 -10.27 -0.68
CA GLY A 822 -20.33 -9.41 0.30
C GLY A 822 -20.66 -9.75 1.75
N LEU A 823 -19.84 -9.26 2.66
CA LEU A 823 -20.04 -9.34 4.11
C LEU A 823 -20.25 -7.94 4.68
N PHE A 824 -21.40 -7.69 5.28
CA PHE A 824 -21.69 -6.42 5.95
C PHE A 824 -21.08 -6.41 7.36
N THR A 825 -20.46 -5.29 7.73
CA THR A 825 -19.85 -5.11 9.05
C THR A 825 -20.86 -5.32 10.18
N CYS A 826 -22.07 -4.78 10.06
CA CYS A 826 -23.14 -4.95 11.05
C CYS A 826 -24.51 -4.97 10.39
N THR A 827 -25.43 -5.78 10.91
CA THR A 827 -26.84 -5.81 10.50
C THR A 827 -27.76 -5.94 11.72
N TRP A 828 -29.05 -5.60 11.58
CA TRP A 828 -30.06 -5.71 12.66
C TRP A 828 -31.12 -6.73 12.28
N PRO A 829 -30.81 -8.05 12.38
CA PRO A 829 -31.69 -9.10 11.88
C PRO A 829 -33.00 -9.23 12.67
N LYS A 830 -33.09 -8.61 13.85
CA LYS A 830 -34.27 -8.63 14.74
C LYS A 830 -35.05 -7.30 14.75
N GLY A 831 -34.57 -6.29 14.03
CA GLY A 831 -35.32 -5.05 13.74
C GLY A 831 -35.49 -4.11 14.94
N ASP A 832 -34.76 -4.36 16.01
CA ASP A 832 -34.84 -3.71 17.32
C ASP A 832 -33.65 -2.78 17.61
#